data_AF-A0A3C0XGU4-F1
#
_entry.id   AF-A0A3C0XGU4-F1
#
_cell.length_a   1.000
_cell.length_b   1.000
_cell.length_c   1.000
_cell.angle_alpha   90.00
_cell.angle_beta   90.00
_cell.angle_gamma   90.00
#
_symmetry.space_group_name_H-M   'P 1'
#
loop_
_entity.id
_entity.type
_entity.pdbx_description
1 polymer ?
#
loop_
_entity_poly.entity_id
_entity_poly.type
_entity_poly.pdbx_seq_one_letter_code
_entity_poly.pdbx_strand_id
1 'polypeptide(L)'
;MTKLSSVDRSRVKAWLVSIGLLLGAIVGATVTNGAADCVVDIDGLDASGFARPTEPLRVTDLQRPLPFSGAVPPGTTSVQVKLVFWPLAIPVSTPAVRGGGGWTASVSPADYQTGVGLYYVQATTDTGCSAGGWIRIEGDPLGSLAGRVAAIILGLGLLFQVAGVLRGSRWALIGALPTGAGIALLLQQSGALALDGTSWGIATGSAALIGGASRVLTHWRGRHQALSPRPRTTPRTRVGSPTETTRSIPDVTAPTEPTSAAARPSPDILSHAKPPSSAARESDGILSRPTAPAAPVAPSSRAPDPPRSAYGFIDSPDAVVAGDEFEVNVGLSAEPQRGVAGGEMTRPASSQGPYKLDIQITADGFALRAGESWRREVGVTADEPYPKFSVHLTAQVAHSIDWRAIQVKYAIAGVPIGFALRSVAVASSAAELATVVPKPQDSRASIEVPAGAQAADLTVTITVTDSTRGRLEWTFDAAPALGVQLPHAAAYCELGLGGAEFARGLMQGMNRREGKPGLYNYLAGVGQKIATKIPDEFWPLLASVAMQVKDRPVSVLLLCEEPYMPWDLAVLSAPHYTAALPDPAAPPFLAAQVTLGHWVFDRHSGPNARPKPVPPKPPVVKRFLVVSGDYSLQPGWRPLPEATAEAGTLAGTWQASAVNADTEAVITALEGAPDLIHFACHGEFDEHSTDNGLFLADGQPFAPESVMSISLSESPFVFLNACQVGQGALTLGDYAGMAQAFLFSGASGVIAPLWSIDDTIARGLAERFYARVFNGEAPAEVLREERMQFKNTVAGESGTWLAYQFFGHPLMRLERAT
;
A
#
# COMPACT_ATOMS: atom_id res chain seq x y z
N MET A 1 16.90 -50.27 28.59
CA MET A 1 17.10 -51.08 27.36
C MET A 1 16.44 -52.46 27.56
N THR A 2 16.56 -53.37 26.58
CA THR A 2 16.21 -54.83 26.66
C THR A 2 14.77 -55.24 27.04
N LYS A 3 13.77 -54.90 26.19
CA LYS A 3 12.65 -55.81 25.82
C LYS A 3 11.79 -55.28 24.66
N LEU A 4 12.36 -55.21 23.45
CA LEU A 4 11.65 -54.86 22.20
C LEU A 4 12.17 -55.73 21.02
N SER A 5 12.26 -57.05 21.25
CA SER A 5 13.02 -57.98 20.42
C SER A 5 12.17 -59.12 19.84
N SER A 6 10.99 -58.81 19.31
CA SER A 6 10.18 -59.76 18.49
C SER A 6 9.11 -59.07 17.62
N VAL A 7 9.35 -57.84 17.15
CA VAL A 7 8.54 -57.28 16.05
C VAL A 7 8.86 -58.09 14.79
N ASP A 8 7.94 -58.98 14.43
CA ASP A 8 8.06 -59.92 13.31
C ASP A 8 8.38 -59.17 12.01
N ARG A 9 9.63 -59.30 11.53
CA ARG A 9 10.10 -58.64 10.30
C ARG A 9 9.29 -59.05 9.07
N SER A 10 8.61 -60.21 9.08
CA SER A 10 7.71 -60.59 7.99
C SER A 10 6.42 -59.75 7.98
N ARG A 11 5.89 -59.37 9.16
CA ARG A 11 4.73 -58.46 9.26
C ARG A 11 5.07 -57.06 8.76
N VAL A 12 6.25 -56.54 9.13
CA VAL A 12 6.70 -55.21 8.66
C VAL A 12 6.93 -55.21 7.15
N LYS A 13 7.56 -56.26 6.59
CA LYS A 13 7.72 -56.39 5.14
C LYS A 13 6.37 -56.54 4.40
N ALA A 14 5.44 -57.36 4.91
CA ALA A 14 4.11 -57.50 4.31
C ALA A 14 3.32 -56.18 4.33
N TRP A 15 3.37 -55.44 5.44
CA TRP A 15 2.75 -54.12 5.57
C TRP A 15 3.33 -53.09 4.60
N LEU A 16 4.67 -53.05 4.42
CA LEU A 16 5.32 -52.21 3.40
C LEU A 16 4.93 -52.60 1.96
N VAL A 17 4.80 -53.91 1.66
CA VAL A 17 4.36 -54.38 0.34
C VAL A 17 2.89 -54.03 0.08
N SER A 18 2.02 -54.08 1.09
CA SER A 18 0.63 -53.60 0.96
C SER A 18 0.53 -52.09 0.70
N ILE A 19 1.45 -51.29 1.24
CA ILE A 19 1.55 -49.86 0.92
C ILE A 19 2.05 -49.65 -0.52
N GLY A 20 3.07 -50.42 -0.95
CA GLY A 20 3.57 -50.37 -2.33
C GLY A 20 2.52 -50.74 -3.38
N LEU A 21 1.66 -51.73 -3.10
CA LEU A 21 0.54 -52.10 -3.98
C LEU A 21 -0.57 -51.03 -4.02
N LEU A 22 -0.72 -50.21 -2.97
CA LEU A 22 -1.71 -49.13 -2.94
C LEU A 22 -1.41 -48.02 -3.97
N LEU A 23 -0.13 -47.86 -4.35
CA LEU A 23 0.35 -46.84 -5.29
C LEU A 23 0.20 -47.23 -6.77
N GLY A 24 -0.13 -48.49 -7.08
CA GLY A 24 -0.08 -49.03 -8.45
C GLY A 24 -1.40 -49.03 -9.23
N ALA A 25 -2.48 -48.47 -8.69
CA ALA A 25 -3.85 -48.77 -9.14
C ALA A 25 -4.81 -47.58 -9.31
N ILE A 26 -4.30 -46.35 -9.47
CA ILE A 26 -5.15 -45.16 -9.73
C ILE A 26 -4.55 -44.33 -10.89
N VAL A 27 -5.07 -44.53 -12.11
CA VAL A 27 -4.79 -43.72 -13.30
C VAL A 27 -6.07 -43.64 -14.14
N GLY A 28 -6.40 -42.46 -14.67
CA GLY A 28 -7.36 -42.32 -15.78
C GLY A 28 -8.77 -41.85 -15.42
N ALA A 29 -8.91 -40.67 -14.83
CA ALA A 29 -10.14 -39.89 -14.93
C ALA A 29 -10.03 -38.91 -16.13
N THR A 30 -10.57 -39.29 -17.29
CA THR A 30 -10.69 -38.39 -18.46
C THR A 30 -12.02 -37.66 -18.41
N VAL A 31 -11.98 -36.34 -18.19
CA VAL A 31 -13.17 -35.48 -18.26
C VAL A 31 -13.51 -35.20 -19.72
N THR A 32 -14.80 -35.23 -20.07
CA THR A 32 -15.30 -34.82 -21.39
C THR A 32 -15.84 -33.40 -21.33
N ASN A 33 -15.20 -32.45 -22.02
CA ASN A 33 -15.72 -31.08 -22.17
C ASN A 33 -17.04 -31.08 -22.96
N GLY A 34 -17.98 -30.22 -22.58
CA GLY A 34 -19.36 -30.22 -23.09
C GLY A 34 -19.69 -29.00 -23.96
N ALA A 35 -20.22 -29.27 -25.16
CA ALA A 35 -20.51 -28.30 -26.23
C ALA A 35 -19.27 -27.61 -26.85
N ALA A 36 -19.38 -27.23 -28.12
CA ALA A 36 -18.25 -26.68 -28.90
C ALA A 36 -18.06 -25.17 -28.70
N ASP A 37 -19.11 -24.46 -28.29
CA ASP A 37 -19.19 -22.99 -28.30
C ASP A 37 -18.74 -22.35 -26.97
N CYS A 38 -17.92 -23.05 -26.19
CA CYS A 38 -17.54 -22.64 -24.85
C CYS A 38 -16.07 -22.97 -24.57
N VAL A 39 -15.21 -21.97 -24.70
CA VAL A 39 -13.75 -22.07 -24.56
C VAL A 39 -13.33 -21.43 -23.25
N VAL A 40 -12.30 -22.01 -22.60
CA VAL A 40 -11.67 -21.46 -21.40
C VAL A 40 -10.18 -21.41 -21.67
N ASP A 41 -9.57 -20.24 -21.59
CA ASP A 41 -8.12 -20.09 -21.63
C ASP A 41 -7.58 -19.95 -20.21
N ILE A 42 -6.41 -20.54 -19.96
CA ILE A 42 -5.64 -20.40 -18.73
C ILE A 42 -4.28 -19.85 -19.14
N ASP A 43 -3.91 -18.69 -18.61
CA ASP A 43 -2.72 -17.94 -19.03
C ASP A 43 -2.64 -17.67 -20.56
N GLY A 44 -3.80 -17.45 -21.19
CA GLY A 44 -3.91 -17.23 -22.64
C GLY A 44 -3.79 -18.49 -23.50
N LEU A 45 -3.84 -19.68 -22.90
CA LEU A 45 -3.76 -20.98 -23.58
C LEU A 45 -5.04 -21.79 -23.34
N ASP A 46 -5.67 -22.30 -24.40
CA ASP A 46 -6.91 -23.10 -24.32
C ASP A 46 -6.75 -24.31 -23.38
N ALA A 47 -7.59 -24.36 -22.36
CA ALA A 47 -7.67 -25.41 -21.35
C ALA A 47 -7.92 -26.81 -21.93
N SER A 48 -8.48 -26.92 -23.15
CA SER A 48 -8.61 -28.18 -23.87
C SER A 48 -7.26 -28.86 -24.12
N GLY A 49 -6.20 -28.07 -24.32
CA GLY A 49 -4.81 -28.54 -24.43
C GLY A 49 -4.26 -29.19 -23.15
N PHE A 50 -4.88 -28.92 -22.00
CA PHE A 50 -4.50 -29.43 -20.68
C PHE A 50 -5.60 -30.31 -20.06
N ALA A 51 -6.47 -30.92 -20.88
CA ALA A 51 -7.59 -31.75 -20.42
C ALA A 51 -7.17 -33.05 -19.68
N ARG A 52 -5.86 -33.36 -19.59
CA ARG A 52 -5.33 -34.55 -18.91
C ARG A 52 -4.45 -34.16 -17.71
N PRO A 53 -4.57 -34.84 -16.55
CA PRO A 53 -3.71 -34.58 -15.40
C PRO A 53 -2.24 -35.00 -15.59
N THR A 54 -1.93 -35.75 -16.67
CA THR A 54 -0.57 -36.10 -17.09
C THR A 54 0.12 -35.00 -17.89
N GLU A 55 -0.66 -34.10 -18.48
CA GLU A 55 -0.21 -32.99 -19.34
C GLU A 55 -0.80 -31.66 -18.82
N PRO A 56 -0.56 -31.26 -17.55
CA PRO A 56 -1.11 -30.03 -16.98
C PRO A 56 -0.30 -28.79 -17.38
N LEU A 57 -0.97 -27.62 -17.40
CA LEU A 57 -0.27 -26.32 -17.46
C LEU A 57 0.51 -26.12 -16.17
N ARG A 58 1.81 -25.79 -16.26
CA ARG A 58 2.66 -25.60 -15.07
C ARG A 58 2.66 -24.15 -14.62
N VAL A 59 2.31 -23.93 -13.36
CA VAL A 59 2.36 -22.64 -12.69
C VAL A 59 3.59 -22.64 -11.79
N THR A 60 4.66 -22.00 -12.26
CA THR A 60 5.96 -21.89 -11.57
C THR A 60 6.15 -20.56 -10.86
N ASP A 61 5.46 -19.52 -11.31
CA ASP A 61 5.46 -18.20 -10.69
C ASP A 61 4.27 -18.12 -9.72
N LEU A 62 4.58 -18.07 -8.42
CA LEU A 62 3.60 -17.95 -7.34
C LEU A 62 3.54 -16.51 -6.80
N GLN A 63 3.85 -15.51 -7.62
CA GLN A 63 3.63 -14.08 -7.35
C GLN A 63 2.77 -13.44 -8.45
N ARG A 64 2.82 -13.95 -9.68
CA ARG A 64 1.92 -13.58 -10.78
C ARG A 64 0.51 -14.17 -10.61
N PRO A 65 -0.57 -13.36 -10.63
CA PRO A 65 -1.93 -13.86 -10.72
C PRO A 65 -2.14 -14.64 -12.02
N LEU A 66 -2.75 -15.82 -11.94
CA LEU A 66 -3.04 -16.65 -13.12
C LEU A 66 -4.35 -16.15 -13.76
N PRO A 67 -4.32 -15.63 -15.00
CA PRO A 67 -5.52 -15.13 -15.64
C PRO A 67 -6.30 -16.29 -16.28
N PHE A 68 -7.60 -16.18 -16.21
CA PHE A 68 -8.57 -17.05 -16.86
C PHE A 68 -9.40 -16.19 -17.81
N SER A 69 -9.61 -16.66 -19.02
CA SER A 69 -10.55 -16.05 -19.98
C SER A 69 -11.41 -17.10 -20.64
N GLY A 70 -12.39 -16.66 -21.41
CA GLY A 70 -13.14 -17.59 -22.24
C GLY A 70 -14.28 -16.93 -23.02
N ALA A 71 -14.76 -17.65 -24.03
CA ALA A 71 -15.98 -17.31 -24.76
C ALA A 71 -17.14 -18.15 -24.21
N VAL A 72 -18.32 -17.53 -24.05
CA VAL A 72 -19.54 -18.21 -23.59
C VAL A 72 -20.74 -17.93 -24.52
N PRO A 73 -21.72 -18.86 -24.58
CA PRO A 73 -22.86 -18.72 -25.49
C PRO A 73 -23.67 -17.43 -25.30
N PRO A 74 -24.28 -16.88 -26.38
CA PRO A 74 -25.22 -15.77 -26.30
C PRO A 74 -26.35 -16.04 -25.30
N GLY A 75 -26.64 -15.06 -24.43
CA GLY A 75 -27.63 -15.19 -23.37
C GLY A 75 -27.09 -15.69 -22.01
N THR A 76 -25.82 -16.08 -21.92
CA THR A 76 -25.14 -16.29 -20.63
C THR A 76 -25.14 -14.99 -19.81
N THR A 77 -25.60 -15.04 -18.55
CA THR A 77 -25.60 -13.88 -17.64
C THR A 77 -24.58 -14.01 -16.50
N SER A 78 -24.12 -15.23 -16.23
CA SER A 78 -23.16 -15.54 -15.17
C SER A 78 -22.25 -16.72 -15.54
N VAL A 79 -20.99 -16.61 -15.10
CA VAL A 79 -19.96 -17.65 -15.18
C VAL A 79 -19.45 -17.88 -13.75
N GLN A 80 -19.29 -19.13 -13.34
CA GLN A 80 -18.60 -19.49 -12.11
C GLN A 80 -17.33 -20.26 -12.48
N VAL A 81 -16.16 -19.76 -12.06
CA VAL A 81 -14.90 -20.50 -12.14
C VAL A 81 -14.58 -21.09 -10.76
N LYS A 82 -14.05 -22.32 -10.73
CA LYS A 82 -13.70 -23.03 -9.50
C LYS A 82 -12.36 -23.75 -9.67
N LEU A 83 -11.51 -23.64 -8.65
CA LEU A 83 -10.31 -24.45 -8.49
C LEU A 83 -10.65 -25.66 -7.61
N VAL A 84 -10.65 -26.85 -8.21
CA VAL A 84 -11.00 -28.10 -7.53
C VAL A 84 -9.73 -28.77 -6.99
N PHE A 85 -9.66 -28.88 -5.66
CA PHE A 85 -8.63 -29.58 -4.90
C PHE A 85 -9.31 -30.47 -3.86
N TRP A 86 -9.70 -31.68 -4.27
CA TRP A 86 -10.61 -32.53 -3.50
C TRP A 86 -10.12 -32.78 -2.05
N PRO A 87 -10.96 -32.58 -1.00
CA PRO A 87 -12.42 -32.38 -1.03
C PRO A 87 -12.90 -30.93 -1.16
N LEU A 88 -12.01 -29.97 -1.39
CA LEU A 88 -12.34 -28.55 -1.52
C LEU A 88 -12.59 -28.16 -2.98
N ALA A 89 -13.48 -27.18 -3.17
CA ALA A 89 -13.62 -26.43 -4.41
C ALA A 89 -13.60 -24.94 -4.05
N ILE A 90 -12.52 -24.26 -4.42
CA ILE A 90 -12.31 -22.84 -4.14
C ILE A 90 -13.03 -22.06 -5.24
N PRO A 91 -14.06 -21.24 -4.93
CA PRO A 91 -14.71 -20.39 -5.91
C PRO A 91 -13.75 -19.26 -6.31
N VAL A 92 -13.71 -18.95 -7.60
CA VAL A 92 -12.94 -17.84 -8.16
C VAL A 92 -13.90 -16.70 -8.49
N SER A 93 -13.59 -15.50 -8.02
CA SER A 93 -14.41 -14.31 -8.27
C SER A 93 -14.44 -13.97 -9.76
N THR A 94 -15.65 -13.98 -10.33
CA THR A 94 -15.92 -13.71 -11.74
C THR A 94 -16.85 -12.48 -11.89
N PRO A 95 -16.54 -11.54 -12.80
CA PRO A 95 -17.44 -10.42 -13.07
C PRO A 95 -18.72 -10.87 -13.78
N ALA A 96 -19.80 -10.12 -13.60
CA ALA A 96 -21.10 -10.42 -14.23
C ALA A 96 -21.04 -10.24 -15.76
N VAL A 97 -21.37 -11.29 -16.52
CA VAL A 97 -21.24 -11.30 -17.98
C VAL A 97 -22.46 -10.67 -18.64
N ARG A 98 -22.29 -9.50 -19.25
CA ARG A 98 -23.39 -8.78 -19.92
C ARG A 98 -23.62 -9.27 -21.36
N GLY A 99 -24.41 -10.32 -21.52
CA GLY A 99 -25.19 -10.55 -22.74
C GLY A 99 -24.54 -11.38 -23.86
N GLY A 100 -23.54 -12.22 -23.54
CA GLY A 100 -22.83 -13.04 -24.52
C GLY A 100 -21.59 -12.33 -25.08
N GLY A 101 -20.41 -12.86 -24.76
CA GLY A 101 -19.12 -12.27 -25.09
C GLY A 101 -17.99 -12.95 -24.33
N GLY A 102 -16.79 -12.37 -24.41
CA GLY A 102 -15.66 -12.81 -23.62
C GLY A 102 -15.81 -12.47 -22.13
N TRP A 103 -15.38 -13.38 -21.25
CA TRP A 103 -15.21 -13.11 -19.82
C TRP A 103 -13.73 -13.22 -19.44
N THR A 104 -13.36 -12.58 -18.33
CA THR A 104 -12.03 -12.66 -17.71
C THR A 104 -12.15 -12.76 -16.19
N ALA A 105 -11.25 -13.50 -15.57
CA ALA A 105 -11.03 -13.55 -14.13
C ALA A 105 -9.54 -13.78 -13.84
N SER A 106 -9.12 -13.69 -12.59
CA SER A 106 -7.76 -14.05 -12.17
C SER A 106 -7.79 -14.65 -10.77
N VAL A 107 -6.91 -15.61 -10.50
CA VAL A 107 -6.67 -16.12 -9.15
C VAL A 107 -5.35 -15.55 -8.63
N SER A 108 -5.35 -15.05 -7.40
CA SER A 108 -4.15 -14.51 -6.77
C SER A 108 -3.36 -15.66 -6.13
N PRO A 109 -2.01 -15.60 -6.08
CA PRO A 109 -1.23 -16.59 -5.35
C PRO A 109 -1.46 -16.60 -3.83
N ALA A 110 -2.15 -15.58 -3.29
CA ALA A 110 -2.71 -15.64 -1.93
C ALA A 110 -3.70 -16.81 -1.77
N ASP A 111 -4.53 -17.08 -2.78
CA ASP A 111 -5.50 -18.18 -2.80
C ASP A 111 -4.80 -19.56 -2.87
N TYR A 112 -3.61 -19.61 -3.47
CA TYR A 112 -2.74 -20.80 -3.51
C TYR A 112 -2.08 -21.14 -2.16
N GLN A 113 -2.11 -20.27 -1.14
CA GLN A 113 -1.52 -20.62 0.17
C GLN A 113 -2.18 -21.85 0.83
N THR A 114 -3.36 -22.25 0.35
CA THR A 114 -3.99 -23.53 0.68
C THR A 114 -3.12 -24.73 0.28
N GLY A 115 -2.41 -24.73 -0.86
CA GLY A 115 -1.72 -25.92 -1.38
C GLY A 115 -0.89 -25.74 -2.66
N VAL A 116 -0.05 -26.73 -2.95
CA VAL A 116 0.66 -26.90 -4.23
C VAL A 116 0.21 -28.20 -4.92
N GLY A 117 0.74 -28.55 -6.10
CA GLY A 117 0.44 -29.80 -6.80
C GLY A 117 -0.67 -29.70 -7.85
N LEU A 118 -1.47 -30.76 -8.02
CA LEU A 118 -2.47 -30.88 -9.11
C LEU A 118 -3.85 -30.33 -8.73
N TYR A 119 -4.35 -29.41 -9.54
CA TYR A 119 -5.67 -28.78 -9.45
C TYR A 119 -6.42 -28.92 -10.78
N TYR A 120 -7.73 -29.08 -10.73
CA TYR A 120 -8.59 -28.96 -11.91
C TYR A 120 -9.33 -27.63 -11.89
N VAL A 121 -9.19 -26.85 -12.97
CA VAL A 121 -9.92 -25.62 -13.21
C VAL A 121 -11.21 -25.97 -13.92
N GLN A 122 -12.36 -25.56 -13.39
CA GLN A 122 -13.66 -25.73 -14.03
C GLN A 122 -14.39 -24.39 -14.12
N ALA A 123 -14.80 -24.01 -15.34
CA ALA A 123 -15.75 -22.93 -15.58
C ALA A 123 -17.13 -23.52 -15.91
N THR A 124 -18.18 -22.98 -15.30
CA THR A 124 -19.58 -23.37 -15.54
C THR A 124 -20.46 -22.14 -15.74
N THR A 125 -21.36 -22.19 -16.71
CA THR A 125 -22.32 -21.10 -17.02
C THR A 125 -23.71 -21.40 -16.47
N ASP A 126 -24.54 -20.36 -16.30
CA ASP A 126 -25.98 -20.51 -16.07
C ASP A 126 -26.73 -21.19 -17.23
N THR A 127 -26.27 -21.00 -18.47
CA THR A 127 -26.77 -21.68 -19.67
C THR A 127 -26.39 -23.17 -19.78
N GLY A 128 -25.57 -23.70 -18.87
CA GLY A 128 -25.25 -25.12 -18.77
C GLY A 128 -24.00 -25.61 -19.51
N CYS A 129 -23.22 -24.73 -20.15
CA CYS A 129 -21.84 -25.05 -20.53
C CYS A 129 -21.01 -25.40 -19.29
N SER A 130 -20.11 -26.40 -19.44
CA SER A 130 -18.98 -26.65 -18.54
C SER A 130 -17.73 -26.99 -19.35
N ALA A 131 -16.63 -26.29 -19.07
CA ALA A 131 -15.31 -26.51 -19.68
C ALA A 131 -14.19 -26.31 -18.65
N GLY A 132 -13.01 -26.89 -18.88
CA GLY A 132 -11.93 -26.87 -17.90
C GLY A 132 -10.67 -27.66 -18.29
N GLY A 133 -9.64 -27.55 -17.47
CA GLY A 133 -8.31 -28.13 -17.70
C GLY A 133 -7.49 -28.27 -16.41
N TRP A 134 -6.39 -29.03 -16.46
CA TRP A 134 -5.52 -29.29 -15.32
C TRP A 134 -4.37 -28.29 -15.23
N ILE A 135 -4.14 -27.79 -14.02
CA ILE A 135 -2.95 -27.00 -13.70
C ILE A 135 -2.11 -27.71 -12.62
N ARG A 136 -0.79 -27.50 -12.67
CA ARG A 136 0.19 -28.00 -11.71
C ARG A 136 0.93 -26.82 -11.09
N ILE A 137 0.63 -26.54 -9.83
CA ILE A 137 1.31 -25.53 -9.01
C ILE A 137 2.60 -26.14 -8.49
N GLU A 138 3.76 -25.65 -8.94
CA GLU A 138 5.06 -26.20 -8.55
C GLU A 138 5.54 -25.59 -7.21
N GLY A 139 6.05 -26.41 -6.29
CA GLY A 139 6.54 -25.98 -4.98
C GLY A 139 6.84 -27.16 -4.04
N ASP A 140 7.24 -26.88 -2.79
CA ASP A 140 7.39 -27.92 -1.76
C ASP A 140 6.02 -28.31 -1.19
N PRO A 141 5.59 -29.58 -1.31
CA PRO A 141 4.36 -30.07 -0.67
C PRO A 141 4.29 -29.78 0.83
N LEU A 142 5.40 -29.85 1.57
CA LEU A 142 5.43 -29.59 3.02
C LEU A 142 5.54 -28.09 3.37
N GLY A 143 5.86 -27.26 2.38
CA GLY A 143 5.82 -25.80 2.45
C GLY A 143 4.39 -25.24 2.44
N SER A 144 3.40 -25.99 1.95
CA SER A 144 1.99 -25.56 1.90
C SER A 144 1.21 -25.86 3.18
N LEU A 145 0.05 -25.21 3.36
CA LEU A 145 -0.84 -25.49 4.49
C LEU A 145 -1.48 -26.89 4.38
N ALA A 146 -2.05 -27.24 3.22
CA ALA A 146 -2.67 -28.54 3.01
C ALA A 146 -1.69 -29.70 3.15
N GLY A 147 -0.45 -29.56 2.68
CA GLY A 147 0.55 -30.63 2.83
C GLY A 147 1.04 -30.81 4.27
N ARG A 148 1.17 -29.73 5.06
CA ARG A 148 1.36 -29.86 6.53
C ARG A 148 0.18 -30.57 7.20
N VAL A 149 -1.05 -30.19 6.86
CA VAL A 149 -2.27 -30.84 7.39
C VAL A 149 -2.32 -32.32 6.98
N ALA A 150 -2.02 -32.65 5.73
CA ALA A 150 -1.96 -34.03 5.22
C ALA A 150 -0.87 -34.86 5.91
N ALA A 151 0.31 -34.29 6.17
CA ALA A 151 1.38 -34.93 6.93
C ALA A 151 0.98 -35.18 8.40
N ILE A 152 0.26 -34.26 9.03
CA ILE A 152 -0.30 -34.45 10.39
C ILE A 152 -1.35 -35.56 10.40
N ILE A 153 -2.29 -35.55 9.44
CA ILE A 153 -3.32 -36.58 9.28
C ILE A 153 -2.68 -37.98 9.06
N LEU A 154 -1.65 -38.06 8.22
CA LEU A 154 -0.87 -39.28 8.00
C LEU A 154 -0.15 -39.74 9.28
N GLY A 155 0.54 -38.83 9.96
CA GLY A 155 1.26 -39.13 11.20
C GLY A 155 0.34 -39.65 12.32
N LEU A 156 -0.83 -39.02 12.49
CA LEU A 156 -1.86 -39.48 13.43
C LEU A 156 -2.42 -40.85 13.04
N GLY A 157 -2.73 -41.08 11.76
CA GLY A 157 -3.20 -42.38 11.28
C GLY A 157 -2.21 -43.51 11.53
N LEU A 158 -0.93 -43.29 11.20
CA LEU A 158 0.15 -44.23 11.47
C LEU A 158 0.33 -44.48 12.98
N LEU A 159 0.23 -43.44 13.81
CA LEU A 159 0.29 -43.57 15.27
C LEU A 159 -0.85 -44.45 15.82
N PHE A 160 -2.08 -44.26 15.35
CA PHE A 160 -3.23 -45.09 15.72
C PHE A 160 -3.09 -46.54 15.22
N GLN A 161 -2.51 -46.77 14.03
CA GLN A 161 -2.21 -48.12 13.54
C GLN A 161 -1.17 -48.82 14.42
N VAL A 162 -0.04 -48.17 14.71
CA VAL A 162 1.02 -48.73 15.59
C VAL A 162 0.48 -49.00 16.99
N ALA A 163 -0.29 -48.08 17.58
CA ALA A 163 -0.94 -48.28 18.86
C ALA A 163 -1.95 -49.45 18.83
N GLY A 164 -2.69 -49.61 17.73
CA GLY A 164 -3.62 -50.71 17.50
C GLY A 164 -2.92 -52.08 17.41
N VAL A 165 -1.78 -52.15 16.73
CA VAL A 165 -0.93 -53.36 16.63
C VAL A 165 -0.33 -53.72 18.00
N LEU A 166 0.18 -52.74 18.75
CA LEU A 166 0.78 -52.96 20.07
C LEU A 166 -0.23 -53.31 21.18
N ARG A 167 -1.48 -52.82 21.07
CA ARG A 167 -2.53 -53.03 22.09
C ARG A 167 -3.66 -53.98 21.63
N GLY A 168 -3.51 -54.66 20.50
CA GLY A 168 -4.45 -55.68 20.00
C GLY A 168 -5.88 -55.17 19.78
N SER A 169 -6.06 -53.90 19.37
CA SER A 169 -7.31 -53.17 19.54
C SER A 169 -7.89 -52.59 18.24
N ARG A 170 -9.16 -52.18 18.29
CA ARG A 170 -9.95 -51.60 17.17
C ARG A 170 -9.28 -50.37 16.54
N TRP A 171 -8.41 -49.69 17.28
CA TRP A 171 -7.59 -48.55 16.82
C TRP A 171 -6.83 -48.80 15.52
N ALA A 172 -6.44 -50.04 15.19
CA ALA A 172 -5.77 -50.35 13.92
C ALA A 172 -6.67 -50.12 12.69
N LEU A 173 -7.99 -50.29 12.81
CA LEU A 173 -8.96 -49.94 11.75
C LEU A 173 -9.29 -48.45 11.75
N ILE A 174 -9.36 -47.83 12.93
CA ILE A 174 -9.62 -46.38 13.07
C ILE A 174 -8.49 -45.56 12.45
N GLY A 175 -7.22 -45.97 12.62
CA GLY A 175 -6.06 -45.35 11.99
C GLY A 175 -5.88 -45.64 10.49
N ALA A 176 -6.71 -46.50 9.88
CA ALA A 176 -6.58 -46.83 8.46
C ALA A 176 -7.05 -45.68 7.56
N LEU A 177 -8.25 -45.14 7.84
CA LEU A 177 -8.85 -44.03 7.08
C LEU A 177 -7.97 -42.76 7.04
N PRO A 178 -7.47 -42.20 8.17
CA PRO A 178 -6.60 -41.02 8.14
C PRO A 178 -5.25 -41.31 7.44
N THR A 179 -4.67 -42.50 7.57
CA THR A 179 -3.46 -42.84 6.79
C THR A 179 -3.73 -42.83 5.29
N GLY A 180 -4.86 -43.38 4.84
CA GLY A 180 -5.25 -43.34 3.42
C GLY A 180 -5.48 -41.91 2.91
N ALA A 181 -6.22 -41.11 3.67
CA ALA A 181 -6.49 -39.70 3.35
C ALA A 181 -5.20 -38.85 3.31
N GLY A 182 -4.32 -39.00 4.29
CA GLY A 182 -3.04 -38.27 4.35
C GLY A 182 -2.08 -38.64 3.22
N ILE A 183 -2.02 -39.92 2.82
CA ILE A 183 -1.26 -40.35 1.63
C ILE A 183 -1.86 -39.75 0.37
N ALA A 184 -3.18 -39.83 0.18
CA ALA A 184 -3.86 -39.31 -1.01
C ALA A 184 -3.60 -37.80 -1.18
N LEU A 185 -3.80 -37.00 -0.13
CA LEU A 185 -3.56 -35.56 -0.15
C LEU A 185 -2.09 -35.21 -0.43
N LEU A 186 -1.11 -35.94 0.13
CA LEU A 186 0.32 -35.72 -0.17
C LEU A 186 0.69 -36.11 -1.63
N LEU A 187 0.04 -37.11 -2.21
CA LEU A 187 0.21 -37.47 -3.62
C LEU A 187 -0.41 -36.42 -4.56
N GLN A 188 -1.52 -35.79 -4.18
CA GLN A 188 -2.05 -34.65 -4.92
C GLN A 188 -1.17 -33.40 -4.78
N GLN A 189 -0.68 -33.11 -3.58
CA GLN A 189 0.21 -31.99 -3.30
C GLN A 189 1.59 -32.11 -3.98
N SER A 190 2.11 -33.32 -4.22
CA SER A 190 3.30 -33.54 -5.07
C SER A 190 3.00 -33.53 -6.57
N GLY A 191 1.72 -33.39 -6.96
CA GLY A 191 1.24 -33.51 -8.33
C GLY A 191 1.51 -34.88 -8.95
N ALA A 192 1.54 -35.94 -8.12
CA ALA A 192 1.72 -37.33 -8.52
C ALA A 192 0.37 -38.07 -8.71
N LEU A 193 -0.72 -37.51 -8.19
CA LEU A 193 -2.07 -38.09 -8.29
C LEU A 193 -3.13 -36.99 -8.45
N ALA A 194 -3.95 -37.10 -9.49
CA ALA A 194 -5.21 -36.35 -9.56
C ALA A 194 -6.26 -37.03 -8.67
N LEU A 195 -6.94 -36.26 -7.83
CA LEU A 195 -8.04 -36.76 -6.99
C LEU A 195 -9.38 -36.18 -7.42
N ASP A 196 -10.37 -37.07 -7.43
CA ASP A 196 -11.80 -36.82 -7.62
C ASP A 196 -12.59 -37.61 -6.55
N GLY A 197 -13.91 -37.45 -6.50
CA GLY A 197 -14.74 -38.16 -5.52
C GLY A 197 -14.64 -39.70 -5.59
N THR A 198 -14.38 -40.23 -6.78
CA THR A 198 -14.25 -41.67 -7.07
C THR A 198 -12.94 -42.25 -6.54
N SER A 199 -11.80 -41.65 -6.90
CA SER A 199 -10.45 -42.02 -6.45
C SER A 199 -10.23 -41.73 -4.97
N TRP A 200 -10.88 -40.70 -4.41
CA TRP A 200 -10.93 -40.48 -2.95
C TRP A 200 -11.62 -41.64 -2.22
N GLY A 201 -12.77 -42.08 -2.73
CA GLY A 201 -13.48 -43.28 -2.23
C GLY A 201 -12.62 -44.54 -2.30
N ILE A 202 -11.85 -44.71 -3.37
CA ILE A 202 -10.91 -45.83 -3.54
C ILE A 202 -9.73 -45.73 -2.56
N ALA A 203 -9.09 -44.57 -2.41
CA ALA A 203 -7.93 -44.38 -1.54
C ALA A 203 -8.27 -44.59 -0.06
N THR A 204 -9.42 -44.05 0.38
CA THR A 204 -9.90 -44.20 1.76
C THR A 204 -10.48 -45.61 2.02
N GLY A 205 -11.27 -46.16 1.09
CA GLY A 205 -11.85 -47.50 1.20
C GLY A 205 -10.81 -48.63 1.17
N SER A 206 -9.79 -48.52 0.32
CA SER A 206 -8.71 -49.52 0.22
C SER A 206 -7.90 -49.63 1.51
N ALA A 207 -7.65 -48.51 2.20
CA ALA A 207 -6.99 -48.52 3.50
C ALA A 207 -7.82 -49.29 4.55
N ALA A 208 -9.15 -49.10 4.58
CA ALA A 208 -10.03 -49.84 5.47
C ALA A 208 -10.03 -51.35 5.19
N LEU A 209 -9.97 -51.77 3.93
CA LEU A 209 -9.85 -53.17 3.52
C LEU A 209 -8.54 -53.82 4.01
N ILE A 210 -7.41 -53.11 3.98
CA ILE A 210 -6.12 -53.58 4.51
C ILE A 210 -6.15 -53.73 6.04
N GLY A 211 -6.85 -52.82 6.74
CA GLY A 211 -7.18 -52.97 8.16
C GLY A 211 -8.01 -54.24 8.44
N GLY A 212 -8.91 -54.61 7.50
CA GLY A 212 -9.66 -55.86 7.51
C GLY A 212 -8.79 -57.10 7.28
N ALA A 213 -7.87 -57.07 6.30
CA ALA A 213 -6.97 -58.19 5.99
C ALA A 213 -6.10 -58.60 7.20
N SER A 214 -5.68 -57.63 8.02
CA SER A 214 -4.95 -57.87 9.27
C SER A 214 -5.75 -58.67 10.31
N ARG A 215 -7.09 -58.60 10.31
CA ARG A 215 -7.96 -59.47 11.13
C ARG A 215 -8.02 -60.89 10.57
N VAL A 216 -8.09 -61.08 9.26
CA VAL A 216 -8.15 -62.41 8.64
C VAL A 216 -6.85 -63.18 8.89
N LEU A 217 -5.70 -62.56 8.68
CA LEU A 217 -4.38 -63.17 8.93
C LEU A 217 -4.13 -63.50 10.41
N THR A 218 -4.66 -62.71 11.34
CA THR A 218 -4.55 -63.00 12.79
C THR A 218 -5.51 -64.10 13.24
N HIS A 219 -6.73 -64.19 12.69
CA HIS A 219 -7.64 -65.31 12.94
C HIS A 219 -7.15 -66.63 12.32
N TRP A 220 -6.59 -66.59 11.11
CA TRP A 220 -6.13 -67.80 10.40
C TRP A 220 -4.95 -68.49 11.12
N ARG A 221 -3.93 -67.72 11.55
CA ARG A 221 -2.87 -68.28 12.43
C ARG A 221 -3.40 -68.72 13.80
N GLY A 222 -4.43 -68.04 14.34
CA GLY A 222 -5.06 -68.40 15.62
C GLY A 222 -5.65 -69.82 15.64
N ARG A 223 -6.19 -70.32 14.53
CA ARG A 223 -6.69 -71.71 14.43
C ARG A 223 -5.57 -72.77 14.37
N HIS A 224 -4.38 -72.43 13.90
CA HIS A 224 -3.27 -73.38 13.74
C HIS A 224 -2.35 -73.53 14.97
N GLN A 225 -2.51 -72.71 16.01
CA GLN A 225 -1.78 -72.87 17.29
C GLN A 225 -2.61 -73.58 18.39
N ALA A 226 -3.75 -74.17 18.04
CA ALA A 226 -4.66 -74.83 18.99
C ALA A 226 -4.23 -76.24 19.44
N LEU A 227 -2.97 -76.65 19.23
CA LEU A 227 -2.47 -78.01 19.50
C LEU A 227 -1.09 -78.04 20.18
N SER A 228 -1.04 -77.70 21.49
CA SER A 228 -0.11 -78.29 22.50
C SER A 228 -0.46 -77.81 23.94
N PRO A 229 -0.13 -78.59 25.01
CA PRO A 229 -0.77 -78.45 26.33
C PRO A 229 -0.06 -77.57 27.40
N ARG A 230 -0.76 -77.33 28.53
CA ARG A 230 -0.37 -76.51 29.72
C ARG A 230 0.29 -77.31 30.86
N PRO A 231 0.98 -76.66 31.82
CA PRO A 231 0.46 -76.47 33.22
C PRO A 231 0.48 -74.98 33.70
N ARG A 232 -0.37 -74.46 34.61
CA ARG A 232 -0.43 -74.48 36.12
C ARG A 232 0.82 -73.88 36.84
N THR A 233 0.80 -73.05 37.92
CA THR A 233 -0.24 -72.26 38.68
C THR A 233 0.39 -71.20 39.66
N THR A 234 -0.24 -70.01 39.78
CA THR A 234 -0.48 -69.01 40.90
C THR A 234 -0.08 -69.27 42.39
N PRO A 235 -0.17 -68.29 43.38
CA PRO A 235 0.06 -66.80 43.46
C PRO A 235 0.53 -66.21 44.87
N ARG A 236 0.40 -64.86 45.13
CA ARG A 236 0.46 -64.00 46.39
C ARG A 236 1.71 -63.07 46.56
N THR A 237 1.74 -61.78 46.97
CA THR A 237 1.01 -60.77 47.85
C THR A 237 1.48 -60.71 49.33
N ARG A 238 1.57 -59.61 50.15
CA ARG A 238 0.81 -58.30 50.28
C ARG A 238 1.39 -57.35 51.41
N VAL A 239 0.94 -56.05 51.54
CA VAL A 239 0.99 -55.09 52.73
C VAL A 239 2.36 -54.40 53.09
N GLY A 240 2.54 -53.18 53.70
CA GLY A 240 1.69 -52.10 54.31
C GLY A 240 2.44 -50.80 54.79
N SER A 241 1.85 -49.96 55.69
CA SER A 241 2.27 -48.56 56.12
C SER A 241 1.95 -48.30 57.64
N PRO A 242 2.05 -47.10 58.35
CA PRO A 242 1.96 -45.64 58.00
C PRO A 242 2.83 -44.62 58.87
N THR A 243 2.35 -43.36 59.13
CA THR A 243 2.72 -42.33 60.21
C THR A 243 4.11 -41.60 60.19
N GLU A 244 4.43 -40.43 60.80
CA GLU A 244 3.83 -39.11 61.27
C GLU A 244 4.99 -38.19 61.86
N THR A 245 5.04 -36.93 62.44
CA THR A 245 4.26 -35.71 62.89
C THR A 245 5.29 -34.50 63.05
N THR A 246 5.22 -33.20 63.54
CA THR A 246 4.30 -32.16 64.15
C THR A 246 4.90 -30.70 64.11
N ARG A 247 4.07 -29.60 64.05
CA ARG A 247 4.17 -28.20 64.64
C ARG A 247 5.42 -27.25 64.43
N SER A 248 5.40 -25.90 64.59
CA SER A 248 4.42 -24.85 65.08
C SER A 248 4.72 -23.39 64.57
N ILE A 249 3.84 -22.40 64.84
CA ILE A 249 3.86 -20.94 64.43
C ILE A 249 3.86 -19.99 65.68
N PRO A 250 4.02 -18.64 65.58
CA PRO A 250 2.89 -17.67 65.43
C PRO A 250 3.20 -16.37 64.60
N ASP A 251 2.36 -15.32 64.72
CA ASP A 251 2.06 -14.25 63.72
C ASP A 251 1.62 -12.89 64.39
N VAL A 252 1.15 -11.87 63.62
CA VAL A 252 0.08 -10.85 63.93
C VAL A 252 0.44 -9.32 64.12
N THR A 253 0.05 -8.48 63.13
CA THR A 253 -0.47 -7.04 63.13
C THR A 253 0.39 -5.74 63.24
N ALA A 254 -0.24 -4.64 62.74
CA ALA A 254 0.06 -3.18 62.83
C ALA A 254 -1.06 -2.47 63.68
N PRO A 255 -1.42 -1.14 63.66
CA PRO A 255 -1.05 0.03 62.81
C PRO A 255 -0.95 1.42 63.57
N THR A 256 -1.27 2.55 62.88
CA THR A 256 -1.65 3.93 63.32
C THR A 256 -0.65 5.12 63.40
N GLU A 257 -1.19 6.30 63.04
CA GLU A 257 -0.69 7.71 63.05
C GLU A 257 -1.07 8.43 64.40
N PRO A 258 -0.96 9.78 64.69
CA PRO A 258 -0.98 10.99 63.80
C PRO A 258 -0.19 12.30 64.22
N THR A 259 -0.20 13.34 63.35
CA THR A 259 -0.12 14.83 63.66
C THR A 259 1.15 15.45 64.32
N SER A 260 1.46 16.77 64.34
CA SER A 260 0.83 18.05 63.87
C SER A 260 1.81 19.26 63.80
N ALA A 261 1.61 20.21 62.85
CA ALA A 261 2.01 21.65 62.83
C ALA A 261 3.52 22.02 62.90
N ALA A 262 4.01 23.22 62.52
CA ALA A 262 3.44 24.51 62.04
C ALA A 262 4.43 25.17 61.01
N ALA A 263 4.38 26.41 60.48
CA ALA A 263 3.55 27.63 60.64
C ALA A 263 3.59 28.53 59.35
N ARG A 264 3.49 29.87 59.48
CA ARG A 264 3.88 30.93 58.50
C ARG A 264 4.61 32.08 59.23
N PRO A 265 5.16 33.11 58.55
CA PRO A 265 4.34 34.32 58.31
C PRO A 265 4.60 35.08 56.98
N SER A 266 3.75 36.08 56.74
CA SER A 266 3.84 37.24 55.80
C SER A 266 3.42 38.50 56.62
N PRO A 267 3.24 39.75 56.14
CA PRO A 267 3.06 40.27 54.76
C PRO A 267 3.71 41.67 54.50
N ASP A 268 3.09 42.50 53.63
CA ASP A 268 3.03 43.99 53.64
C ASP A 268 4.18 44.85 53.02
N ILE A 269 3.99 46.03 52.36
CA ILE A 269 2.81 46.74 51.75
C ILE A 269 3.26 47.97 50.87
N LEU A 270 2.35 48.64 50.10
CA LEU A 270 2.50 49.93 49.31
C LEU A 270 3.45 49.94 48.06
N SER A 271 3.34 50.82 47.02
CA SER A 271 2.23 51.62 46.41
C SER A 271 2.66 52.49 45.20
N HIS A 272 1.69 52.90 44.34
CA HIS A 272 1.74 54.01 43.33
C HIS A 272 2.63 53.79 42.07
N ALA A 273 2.39 54.39 40.88
CA ALA A 273 1.46 55.45 40.46
C ALA A 273 0.91 55.30 39.00
N LYS A 274 -0.05 56.17 38.63
CA LYS A 274 -0.67 56.48 37.31
C LYS A 274 -1.16 57.96 37.40
N PRO A 275 -1.65 58.69 36.36
CA PRO A 275 -1.68 58.52 34.90
C PRO A 275 -0.91 59.70 34.22
N PRO A 276 -1.38 60.55 33.25
CA PRO A 276 -2.73 60.89 32.73
C PRO A 276 -2.98 60.53 31.25
N SER A 277 -4.18 60.91 30.75
CA SER A 277 -4.65 60.68 29.37
C SER A 277 -5.54 61.83 28.87
N SER A 278 -5.43 62.18 27.59
CA SER A 278 -6.44 62.96 26.83
C SER A 278 -6.23 62.67 25.32
N ALA A 279 -7.18 62.26 24.46
CA ALA A 279 -8.65 62.42 24.35
C ALA A 279 -9.09 63.52 23.36
N ALA A 280 -10.15 63.18 22.61
CA ALA A 280 -10.98 64.02 21.72
C ALA A 280 -10.49 64.37 20.30
N ARG A 281 -11.36 63.96 19.35
CA ARG A 281 -11.63 64.41 17.97
C ARG A 281 -11.37 65.89 17.66
N GLU A 282 -11.05 66.17 16.39
CA GLU A 282 -11.92 66.98 15.51
C GLU A 282 -11.66 66.71 14.02
N SER A 283 -12.38 67.38 13.09
CA SER A 283 -12.45 67.05 11.66
C SER A 283 -11.94 68.17 10.73
N ASP A 284 -12.08 67.92 9.41
CA ASP A 284 -12.02 68.85 8.27
C ASP A 284 -10.65 69.03 7.57
N GLY A 285 -10.70 69.47 6.30
CA GLY A 285 -9.51 69.91 5.55
C GLY A 285 -9.28 69.28 4.15
N ILE A 286 -10.24 69.38 3.22
CA ILE A 286 -9.92 69.16 1.79
C ILE A 286 -9.02 70.32 1.32
N LEU A 287 -7.80 70.02 0.85
CA LEU A 287 -7.01 70.95 0.04
C LEU A 287 -6.11 70.22 -0.97
N SER A 288 -6.49 70.30 -2.25
CA SER A 288 -5.77 69.67 -3.35
C SER A 288 -4.43 70.35 -3.64
N ARG A 289 -3.42 69.58 -4.06
CA ARG A 289 -2.16 70.09 -4.63
C ARG A 289 -2.10 69.82 -6.14
N PRO A 290 -1.57 70.72 -6.99
CA PRO A 290 -1.79 70.62 -8.43
C PRO A 290 -1.01 69.49 -9.11
N THR A 291 -1.68 68.75 -9.99
CA THR A 291 -1.05 67.76 -10.87
C THR A 291 -0.25 68.46 -11.96
N ALA A 292 1.04 68.13 -12.11
CA ALA A 292 1.81 68.50 -13.29
C ALA A 292 1.30 67.71 -14.51
N PRO A 293 1.25 68.29 -15.72
CA PRO A 293 0.80 67.58 -16.91
C PRO A 293 1.74 66.41 -17.22
N ALA A 294 1.19 65.20 -17.28
CA ALA A 294 1.96 64.02 -17.65
C ALA A 294 2.48 64.17 -19.09
N ALA A 295 3.78 63.91 -19.28
CA ALA A 295 4.31 63.69 -20.62
C ALA A 295 3.58 62.49 -21.26
N PRO A 296 3.39 62.47 -22.59
CA PRO A 296 2.71 61.36 -23.25
C PRO A 296 3.48 60.07 -23.01
N VAL A 297 2.90 59.18 -22.21
CA VAL A 297 3.42 57.84 -21.96
C VAL A 297 3.37 57.10 -23.29
N ALA A 298 4.53 56.91 -23.92
CA ALA A 298 4.64 56.04 -25.08
C ALA A 298 4.08 54.66 -24.70
N PRO A 299 3.22 54.05 -25.54
CA PRO A 299 2.57 52.79 -25.19
C PRO A 299 3.65 51.75 -24.92
N SER A 300 3.73 51.27 -23.67
CA SER A 300 4.67 50.21 -23.31
C SER A 300 4.25 48.95 -24.06
N SER A 301 4.97 48.65 -25.14
CA SER A 301 4.78 47.47 -25.99
C SER A 301 5.22 46.21 -25.25
N ARG A 302 4.50 45.88 -24.18
CA ARG A 302 4.61 44.60 -23.48
C ARG A 302 4.25 43.54 -24.51
N ALA A 303 5.20 42.65 -24.80
CA ALA A 303 5.00 41.60 -25.78
C ALA A 303 3.73 40.81 -25.43
N PRO A 304 2.86 40.48 -26.40
CA PRO A 304 1.60 39.81 -26.14
C PRO A 304 1.81 38.51 -25.35
N ASP A 305 0.92 38.25 -24.38
CA ASP A 305 0.97 37.05 -23.55
C ASP A 305 0.52 35.85 -24.40
N PRO A 306 1.29 34.73 -24.45
CA PRO A 306 0.81 33.50 -25.04
C PRO A 306 -0.49 33.01 -24.36
N PRO A 307 -1.24 32.08 -24.98
CA PRO A 307 -2.40 31.43 -24.37
C PRO A 307 -2.15 31.01 -22.91
N ARG A 308 -3.19 31.12 -22.08
CA ARG A 308 -3.11 30.75 -20.66
C ARG A 308 -3.11 29.25 -20.44
N SER A 309 -3.61 28.49 -21.40
CA SER A 309 -3.66 27.03 -21.40
C SER A 309 -3.22 26.43 -22.74
N ALA A 310 -2.82 25.17 -22.68
CA ALA A 310 -2.46 24.33 -23.83
C ALA A 310 -2.60 22.85 -23.46
N TYR A 311 -2.64 21.98 -24.47
CA TYR A 311 -2.51 20.53 -24.30
C TYR A 311 -1.09 20.08 -24.64
N GLY A 312 -0.65 18.96 -24.07
CA GLY A 312 0.61 18.34 -24.46
C GLY A 312 0.46 17.59 -25.78
N PHE A 313 1.43 17.76 -26.67
CA PHE A 313 1.46 17.14 -28.01
C PHE A 313 2.52 16.04 -28.06
N ILE A 314 2.13 14.85 -28.50
CA ILE A 314 3.02 13.71 -28.79
C ILE A 314 2.52 13.04 -30.07
N ASP A 315 3.26 13.17 -31.16
CA ASP A 315 2.99 12.51 -32.43
C ASP A 315 4.09 11.48 -32.72
N SER A 316 3.66 10.23 -32.99
CA SER A 316 4.50 9.06 -33.19
C SER A 316 3.70 8.00 -33.96
N PRO A 317 4.34 6.96 -34.54
CA PRO A 317 3.62 5.76 -34.95
C PRO A 317 2.80 5.16 -33.81
N ASP A 318 1.62 4.58 -34.11
CA ASP A 318 0.83 3.79 -33.13
C ASP A 318 1.54 2.47 -32.77
N ALA A 319 2.41 1.98 -33.65
CA ALA A 319 3.17 0.75 -33.50
C ALA A 319 4.52 0.83 -34.24
N VAL A 320 5.55 0.16 -33.70
CA VAL A 320 6.93 0.11 -34.23
C VAL A 320 7.53 -1.30 -34.10
N VAL A 321 8.57 -1.60 -34.88
CA VAL A 321 9.34 -2.85 -34.75
C VAL A 321 10.53 -2.65 -33.81
N ALA A 322 10.81 -3.63 -32.96
CA ALA A 322 11.97 -3.61 -32.08
C ALA A 322 13.29 -3.55 -32.88
N GLY A 323 14.16 -2.60 -32.54
CA GLY A 323 15.42 -2.34 -33.23
C GLY A 323 15.34 -1.31 -34.38
N ASP A 324 14.16 -0.99 -34.89
CA ASP A 324 13.99 0.09 -35.87
C ASP A 324 13.96 1.47 -35.17
N GLU A 325 14.52 2.49 -35.82
CA GLU A 325 14.47 3.89 -35.36
C GLU A 325 13.25 4.62 -35.96
N PHE A 326 12.57 5.42 -35.15
CA PHE A 326 11.40 6.20 -35.56
C PHE A 326 11.42 7.62 -34.96
N GLU A 327 10.83 8.57 -35.68
CA GLU A 327 10.66 9.96 -35.22
C GLU A 327 9.47 10.08 -34.25
N VAL A 328 9.63 10.94 -33.24
CA VAL A 328 8.59 11.36 -32.30
C VAL A 328 8.62 12.89 -32.20
N ASN A 329 7.51 13.53 -32.57
CA ASN A 329 7.34 14.97 -32.46
C ASN A 329 6.66 15.32 -31.14
N VAL A 330 7.33 16.08 -30.28
CA VAL A 330 6.81 16.52 -28.96
C VAL A 330 6.67 18.04 -28.89
N GLY A 331 5.75 18.53 -28.06
CA GLY A 331 5.56 19.96 -27.84
C GLY A 331 4.20 20.28 -27.21
N LEU A 332 3.57 21.39 -27.63
CA LEU A 332 2.20 21.75 -27.23
C LEU A 332 1.20 21.75 -28.40
N SER A 333 -0.09 21.78 -28.08
CA SER A 333 -1.20 22.02 -29.01
C SER A 333 -2.30 22.90 -28.40
N ALA A 334 -3.09 23.56 -29.25
CA ALA A 334 -4.26 24.34 -28.85
C ALA A 334 -5.44 23.46 -28.39
N GLU A 335 -5.54 22.25 -28.94
CA GLU A 335 -6.63 21.29 -28.79
C GLU A 335 -6.07 19.93 -28.32
N PRO A 336 -6.88 19.09 -27.64
CA PRO A 336 -6.45 17.76 -27.21
C PRO A 336 -6.22 16.82 -28.39
N GLN A 337 -5.08 16.12 -28.40
CA GLN A 337 -4.69 15.23 -29.49
C GLN A 337 -5.31 13.84 -29.33
N ARG A 338 -5.95 13.32 -30.39
CA ARG A 338 -6.48 11.95 -30.41
C ARG A 338 -5.33 10.94 -30.24
N GLY A 339 -5.47 10.03 -29.29
CA GLY A 339 -4.42 9.04 -29.01
C GLY A 339 -3.25 9.60 -28.19
N VAL A 340 -3.49 10.67 -27.44
CA VAL A 340 -2.62 11.19 -26.38
C VAL A 340 -3.50 11.42 -25.14
N ALA A 341 -3.15 10.80 -24.01
CA ALA A 341 -3.72 11.13 -22.71
C ALA A 341 -3.01 12.36 -22.15
N GLY A 342 -3.73 13.22 -21.43
CA GLY A 342 -3.24 14.50 -20.93
C GLY A 342 -4.40 15.45 -20.63
N GLY A 343 -4.23 16.31 -19.63
CA GLY A 343 -5.23 17.33 -19.27
C GLY A 343 -5.03 18.65 -20.03
N GLU A 344 -5.93 19.61 -19.82
CA GLU A 344 -5.65 21.01 -20.19
C GLU A 344 -4.66 21.60 -19.18
N MET A 345 -3.43 21.88 -19.63
CA MET A 345 -2.39 22.45 -18.78
C MET A 345 -2.52 23.96 -18.74
N THR A 346 -2.77 24.51 -17.55
CA THR A 346 -2.80 25.97 -17.32
C THR A 346 -1.40 26.47 -16.93
N ARG A 347 -1.04 27.70 -17.32
CA ARG A 347 0.22 28.36 -16.91
C ARG A 347 0.12 28.99 -15.51
N PRO A 348 1.18 28.95 -14.67
CA PRO A 348 1.18 29.62 -13.37
C PRO A 348 0.85 31.12 -13.48
N ALA A 349 0.16 31.70 -12.49
CA ALA A 349 -0.23 33.12 -12.49
C ALA A 349 0.98 34.09 -12.48
N SER A 350 2.15 33.62 -12.05
CA SER A 350 3.45 34.30 -12.10
C SER A 350 4.06 34.36 -13.50
N SER A 351 3.72 33.41 -14.39
CA SER A 351 4.14 33.43 -15.80
C SER A 351 3.29 34.45 -16.56
N GLN A 352 3.89 35.54 -17.06
CA GLN A 352 3.20 36.61 -17.80
C GLN A 352 4.07 37.12 -18.96
N GLY A 353 3.51 37.15 -20.18
CA GLY A 353 4.28 37.39 -21.40
C GLY A 353 4.96 36.11 -21.90
N PRO A 354 5.88 36.23 -22.88
CA PRO A 354 6.71 35.13 -23.33
C PRO A 354 7.43 34.42 -22.18
N TYR A 355 7.51 33.10 -22.26
CA TYR A 355 8.06 32.27 -21.19
C TYR A 355 8.91 31.12 -21.75
N LYS A 356 9.62 30.44 -20.86
CA LYS A 356 10.30 29.20 -21.17
C LYS A 356 9.53 28.01 -20.63
N LEU A 357 9.35 27.02 -21.48
CA LEU A 357 8.74 25.73 -21.19
C LEU A 357 9.84 24.68 -21.17
N ASP A 358 9.97 23.96 -20.07
CA ASP A 358 10.86 22.81 -19.97
C ASP A 358 10.07 21.53 -20.23
N ILE A 359 10.61 20.70 -21.11
CA ILE A 359 9.98 19.48 -21.63
C ILE A 359 10.91 18.31 -21.30
N GLN A 360 10.48 17.46 -20.36
CA GLN A 360 11.16 16.21 -20.02
C GLN A 360 10.40 15.04 -20.66
N ILE A 361 11.02 14.42 -21.65
CA ILE A 361 10.56 13.19 -22.29
C ILE A 361 11.05 12.02 -21.45
N THR A 362 10.20 11.00 -21.28
CA THR A 362 10.55 9.69 -20.75
C THR A 362 9.87 8.60 -21.60
N ALA A 363 10.59 7.51 -21.87
CA ALA A 363 10.08 6.43 -22.71
C ALA A 363 10.78 5.11 -22.34
N ASP A 364 10.18 4.40 -21.38
CA ASP A 364 10.76 3.16 -20.86
C ASP A 364 10.77 2.04 -21.91
N GLY A 365 11.83 1.25 -21.94
CA GLY A 365 12.08 0.27 -23.00
C GLY A 365 12.37 0.86 -24.39
N PHE A 366 12.72 2.15 -24.49
CA PHE A 366 13.28 2.77 -25.70
C PHE A 366 14.73 3.25 -25.46
N ALA A 367 15.44 3.56 -26.53
CA ALA A 367 16.72 4.26 -26.53
C ALA A 367 16.61 5.52 -27.40
N LEU A 368 17.14 6.64 -26.92
CA LEU A 368 17.21 7.90 -27.67
C LEU A 368 18.46 7.94 -28.55
N ARG A 369 18.35 8.51 -29.76
CA ARG A 369 19.49 8.69 -30.67
C ARG A 369 20.64 9.45 -29.99
N ALA A 370 21.87 8.95 -30.19
CA ALA A 370 23.07 9.56 -29.62
C ALA A 370 23.24 11.03 -30.08
N GLY A 371 23.32 11.94 -29.10
CA GLY A 371 23.44 13.38 -29.32
C GLY A 371 22.12 14.16 -29.23
N GLU A 372 20.97 13.49 -29.19
CA GLU A 372 19.67 14.12 -28.92
C GLU A 372 19.37 14.19 -27.41
N SER A 373 18.35 14.95 -27.03
CA SER A 373 18.07 15.33 -25.64
C SER A 373 16.74 14.80 -25.09
N TRP A 374 16.78 14.02 -24.00
CA TRP A 374 15.59 13.62 -23.22
C TRP A 374 14.93 14.81 -22.54
N ARG A 375 15.67 15.88 -22.25
CA ARG A 375 15.15 17.13 -21.66
C ARG A 375 15.49 18.32 -22.52
N ARG A 376 14.51 19.19 -22.81
CA ARG A 376 14.70 20.38 -23.65
C ARG A 376 13.88 21.57 -23.16
N GLU A 377 14.55 22.70 -23.02
CA GLU A 377 13.93 24.01 -22.80
C GLU A 377 13.55 24.63 -24.16
N VAL A 378 12.31 25.09 -24.31
CA VAL A 378 11.80 25.79 -25.50
C VAL A 378 11.16 27.13 -25.13
N GLY A 379 11.30 28.12 -26.00
CA GLY A 379 10.63 29.41 -25.85
C GLY A 379 9.19 29.35 -26.34
N VAL A 380 8.26 29.97 -25.59
CA VAL A 380 6.86 30.12 -25.99
C VAL A 380 6.54 31.61 -26.08
N THR A 381 6.02 32.05 -27.23
CA THR A 381 5.62 33.45 -27.49
C THR A 381 4.17 33.50 -27.96
N ALA A 382 3.58 34.69 -28.14
CA ALA A 382 2.23 34.77 -28.71
C ALA A 382 2.21 34.50 -30.22
N ASP A 383 3.34 34.73 -30.91
CA ASP A 383 3.52 34.42 -32.33
C ASP A 383 3.85 32.93 -32.56
N GLU A 384 4.54 32.31 -31.60
CA GLU A 384 4.81 30.87 -31.52
C GLU A 384 4.32 30.29 -30.17
N PRO A 385 3.00 30.10 -29.99
CA PRO A 385 2.39 29.66 -28.73
C PRO A 385 2.45 28.14 -28.51
N TYR A 386 2.72 27.36 -29.56
CA TYR A 386 2.72 25.90 -29.54
C TYR A 386 4.00 25.31 -30.18
N PRO A 387 5.19 25.60 -29.63
CA PRO A 387 6.45 25.10 -30.17
C PRO A 387 6.53 23.57 -30.11
N LYS A 388 7.27 22.99 -31.06
CA LYS A 388 7.44 21.54 -31.23
C LYS A 388 8.86 21.19 -31.66
N PHE A 389 9.30 19.97 -31.37
CA PHE A 389 10.55 19.42 -31.88
C PHE A 389 10.52 17.89 -31.99
N SER A 390 11.32 17.36 -32.92
CA SER A 390 11.56 15.94 -33.09
C SER A 390 12.57 15.40 -32.09
N VAL A 391 12.38 14.16 -31.67
CA VAL A 391 13.42 13.24 -31.19
C VAL A 391 13.29 11.90 -31.92
N HIS A 392 14.34 11.08 -31.88
CA HIS A 392 14.36 9.76 -32.53
C HIS A 392 14.59 8.67 -31.52
N LEU A 393 13.67 7.71 -31.48
CA LEU A 393 13.69 6.58 -30.56
C LEU A 393 13.90 5.27 -31.31
N THR A 394 14.60 4.34 -30.67
CA THR A 394 14.69 2.93 -31.07
C THR A 394 14.07 2.07 -29.98
N ALA A 395 13.12 1.21 -30.32
CA ALA A 395 12.51 0.31 -29.35
C ALA A 395 13.48 -0.83 -28.98
N GLN A 396 13.68 -1.07 -27.68
CA GLN A 396 14.46 -2.21 -27.20
C GLN A 396 13.76 -3.54 -27.54
N VAL A 397 14.50 -4.65 -27.56
CA VAL A 397 14.01 -5.98 -27.97
C VAL A 397 12.68 -6.34 -27.30
N ALA A 398 11.76 -6.91 -28.08
CA ALA A 398 10.50 -7.48 -27.62
C ALA A 398 10.39 -8.92 -28.15
N HIS A 399 9.83 -9.82 -27.35
CA HIS A 399 9.62 -11.24 -27.71
C HIS A 399 8.20 -11.55 -28.21
N SER A 400 7.32 -10.55 -28.13
CA SER A 400 5.93 -10.51 -28.60
C SER A 400 5.50 -9.04 -28.69
N ILE A 401 4.29 -8.74 -29.16
CA ILE A 401 3.68 -7.40 -29.01
C ILE A 401 3.73 -6.96 -27.54
N ASP A 402 4.47 -5.88 -27.29
CA ASP A 402 4.64 -5.23 -25.99
C ASP A 402 4.08 -3.79 -26.07
N TRP A 403 3.39 -3.30 -25.05
CA TRP A 403 2.73 -2.00 -25.07
C TRP A 403 3.45 -1.03 -24.14
N ARG A 404 4.33 -0.21 -24.71
CA ARG A 404 5.15 0.76 -23.97
C ARG A 404 4.55 2.17 -24.08
N ALA A 405 5.00 3.08 -23.22
CA ALA A 405 4.54 4.46 -23.20
C ALA A 405 5.69 5.43 -23.52
N ILE A 406 5.37 6.46 -24.30
CA ILE A 406 6.13 7.70 -24.39
C ILE A 406 5.37 8.71 -23.53
N GLN A 407 6.02 9.23 -22.50
CA GLN A 407 5.47 10.23 -21.58
C GLN A 407 6.28 11.52 -21.70
N VAL A 408 5.61 12.66 -21.54
CA VAL A 408 6.23 13.98 -21.56
C VAL A 408 5.69 14.78 -20.39
N LYS A 409 6.58 15.20 -19.48
CA LYS A 409 6.30 16.15 -18.41
C LYS A 409 6.60 17.56 -18.90
N TYR A 410 5.70 18.49 -18.58
CA TYR A 410 5.84 19.90 -18.90
C TYR A 410 6.04 20.71 -17.61
N ALA A 411 7.01 21.62 -17.59
CA ALA A 411 7.27 22.49 -16.46
C ALA A 411 7.51 23.94 -16.90
N ILE A 412 7.12 24.90 -16.07
CA ILE A 412 7.39 26.33 -16.23
C ILE A 412 8.04 26.83 -14.95
N ALA A 413 9.24 27.39 -15.07
CA ALA A 413 9.96 28.02 -13.96
C ALA A 413 10.07 27.13 -12.69
N GLY A 414 10.39 25.83 -12.88
CA GLY A 414 10.53 24.85 -11.79
C GLY A 414 9.23 24.27 -11.26
N VAL A 415 8.07 24.68 -11.79
CA VAL A 415 6.74 24.17 -11.43
C VAL A 415 6.24 23.25 -12.56
N PRO A 416 6.01 21.95 -12.32
CA PRO A 416 5.32 21.10 -13.28
C PRO A 416 3.88 21.58 -13.51
N ILE A 417 3.41 21.52 -14.75
CA ILE A 417 2.08 22.02 -15.18
C ILE A 417 1.16 20.92 -15.74
N GLY A 418 1.66 19.69 -15.82
CA GLY A 418 0.94 18.52 -16.34
C GLY A 418 1.82 17.61 -17.19
N PHE A 419 1.21 16.55 -17.72
CA PHE A 419 1.85 15.58 -18.59
C PHE A 419 1.00 15.27 -19.83
N ALA A 420 1.67 14.72 -20.85
CA ALA A 420 1.06 13.96 -21.91
C ALA A 420 1.63 12.53 -21.92
N LEU A 421 0.84 11.56 -22.38
CA LEU A 421 1.25 10.16 -22.54
C LEU A 421 0.64 9.57 -23.82
N ARG A 422 1.47 8.86 -24.59
CA ARG A 422 1.07 8.12 -25.79
C ARG A 422 1.64 6.70 -25.73
N SER A 423 0.77 5.70 -25.77
CA SER A 423 1.18 4.29 -25.85
C SER A 423 1.52 3.90 -27.29
N VAL A 424 2.59 3.13 -27.45
CA VAL A 424 3.08 2.59 -28.74
C VAL A 424 3.26 1.08 -28.59
N ALA A 425 2.75 0.31 -29.56
CA ALA A 425 3.01 -1.12 -29.60
C ALA A 425 4.40 -1.41 -30.19
N VAL A 426 5.21 -2.20 -29.50
CA VAL A 426 6.50 -2.70 -29.97
C VAL A 426 6.33 -4.16 -30.39
N ALA A 427 6.47 -4.45 -31.68
CA ALA A 427 6.43 -5.81 -32.22
C ALA A 427 7.85 -6.37 -32.42
N SER A 428 8.00 -7.68 -32.35
CA SER A 428 9.27 -8.38 -32.66
C SER A 428 9.61 -8.37 -34.16
N SER A 429 8.61 -8.14 -35.03
CA SER A 429 8.76 -8.13 -36.49
C SER A 429 7.65 -7.35 -37.19
N ALA A 430 7.89 -6.93 -38.44
CA ALA A 430 6.87 -6.27 -39.26
C ALA A 430 5.65 -7.15 -39.59
N ALA A 431 5.79 -8.49 -39.54
CA ALA A 431 4.67 -9.41 -39.72
C ALA A 431 3.74 -9.46 -38.50
N GLU A 432 4.31 -9.37 -37.30
CA GLU A 432 3.56 -9.22 -36.06
C GLU A 432 2.97 -7.81 -35.93
N LEU A 433 3.69 -6.78 -36.40
CA LEU A 433 3.18 -5.40 -36.46
C LEU A 433 1.86 -5.29 -37.24
N ALA A 434 1.72 -6.05 -38.32
CA ALA A 434 0.52 -6.06 -39.16
C ALA A 434 -0.74 -6.65 -38.49
N THR A 435 -0.62 -7.27 -37.31
CA THR A 435 -1.78 -7.74 -36.52
C THR A 435 -2.15 -6.78 -35.38
N VAL A 436 -1.35 -5.74 -35.12
CA VAL A 436 -1.61 -4.76 -34.06
C VAL A 436 -2.85 -3.95 -34.39
N VAL A 437 -3.89 -4.11 -33.57
CA VAL A 437 -5.00 -3.14 -33.49
C VAL A 437 -4.58 -2.03 -32.51
N PRO A 438 -4.55 -0.75 -32.92
CA PRO A 438 -4.25 0.35 -32.00
C PRO A 438 -5.22 0.38 -30.82
N LYS A 439 -4.71 0.24 -29.59
CA LYS A 439 -5.51 0.38 -28.37
C LYS A 439 -6.15 1.77 -28.33
N PRO A 440 -7.48 1.88 -28.14
CA PRO A 440 -8.13 3.17 -27.89
C PRO A 440 -7.61 3.80 -26.59
N GLN A 441 -6.73 4.77 -26.71
CA GLN A 441 -6.29 5.62 -25.61
C GLN A 441 -7.32 6.75 -25.44
N ASP A 442 -7.94 6.86 -24.27
CA ASP A 442 -8.92 7.91 -24.01
C ASP A 442 -8.19 9.25 -23.82
N SER A 443 -8.27 10.11 -24.84
CA SER A 443 -7.66 11.46 -24.83
C SER A 443 -8.35 12.44 -23.88
N ARG A 444 -9.20 11.96 -22.98
CA ARG A 444 -9.78 12.71 -21.85
C ARG A 444 -9.18 12.31 -20.51
N ALA A 445 -8.31 11.30 -20.44
CA ALA A 445 -7.61 10.95 -19.21
C ALA A 445 -6.65 12.09 -18.82
N SER A 446 -7.04 12.93 -17.86
CA SER A 446 -6.24 14.09 -17.45
C SER A 446 -5.10 13.68 -16.53
N ILE A 447 -3.87 14.07 -16.88
CA ILE A 447 -2.72 14.00 -15.98
C ILE A 447 -2.29 15.43 -15.64
N GLU A 448 -3.03 16.08 -14.74
CA GLU A 448 -2.83 17.48 -14.37
C GLU A 448 -1.96 17.61 -13.11
N VAL A 449 -0.80 18.25 -13.24
CA VAL A 449 -0.15 18.90 -12.10
C VAL A 449 -0.59 20.37 -12.13
N PRO A 450 -1.53 20.79 -11.27
CA PRO A 450 -2.10 22.13 -11.31
C PRO A 450 -1.05 23.21 -11.06
N ALA A 451 -0.94 24.10 -12.04
CA ALA A 451 -0.06 25.25 -11.98
C ALA A 451 -0.60 26.35 -11.07
N GLY A 452 0.25 26.84 -10.16
CA GLY A 452 -0.12 27.92 -9.24
C GLY A 452 0.75 28.02 -7.99
N ALA A 453 1.57 27.01 -7.70
CA ALA A 453 2.55 27.06 -6.63
C ALA A 453 3.70 28.02 -6.92
N GLN A 454 4.23 28.63 -5.85
CA GLN A 454 5.64 29.01 -5.80
C GLN A 454 6.46 27.72 -5.86
N ALA A 455 7.42 27.61 -6.78
CA ALA A 455 8.28 26.43 -6.87
C ALA A 455 8.95 26.13 -5.51
N ALA A 456 8.92 24.87 -5.09
CA ALA A 456 9.86 24.35 -4.12
C ALA A 456 11.29 24.43 -4.68
N ASP A 457 12.30 24.39 -3.81
CA ASP A 457 13.71 24.41 -4.24
C ASP A 457 14.03 23.19 -5.11
N LEU A 458 13.49 22.04 -4.74
CA LEU A 458 13.51 20.79 -5.49
C LEU A 458 12.11 20.18 -5.54
N THR A 459 11.59 19.98 -6.75
CA THR A 459 10.41 19.11 -7.00
C THR A 459 10.91 17.79 -7.56
N VAL A 460 10.43 16.69 -7.01
CA VAL A 460 10.66 15.33 -7.51
C VAL A 460 9.32 14.77 -7.95
N THR A 461 9.27 14.23 -9.16
CA THR A 461 8.13 13.51 -9.71
C THR A 461 8.46 12.02 -9.76
N ILE A 462 7.64 11.19 -9.12
CA ILE A 462 7.81 9.74 -8.99
C ILE A 462 6.59 9.06 -9.60
N THR A 463 6.78 8.27 -10.66
CA THR A 463 5.72 7.64 -11.47
C THR A 463 5.95 6.13 -11.63
N VAL A 464 4.88 5.33 -11.63
CA VAL A 464 4.96 3.85 -11.73
C VAL A 464 5.08 3.41 -13.20
N THR A 465 6.25 3.01 -13.70
CA THR A 465 6.38 2.55 -15.11
C THR A 465 5.99 1.09 -15.32
N ASP A 466 6.20 0.26 -14.30
CA ASP A 466 5.77 -1.15 -14.29
C ASP A 466 5.20 -1.50 -12.90
N SER A 467 3.87 -1.59 -12.81
CA SER A 467 3.16 -1.96 -11.58
C SER A 467 3.31 -3.43 -11.21
N THR A 468 3.74 -4.30 -12.14
CA THR A 468 3.99 -5.72 -11.86
C THR A 468 5.36 -5.97 -11.22
N ARG A 469 6.33 -5.07 -11.44
CA ARG A 469 7.66 -5.10 -10.82
C ARG A 469 7.85 -4.06 -9.71
N GLY A 470 6.89 -3.15 -9.54
CA GLY A 470 7.04 -1.99 -8.66
C GLY A 470 8.20 -1.09 -9.11
N ARG A 471 8.36 -0.89 -10.43
CA ARG A 471 9.39 0.01 -10.98
C ARG A 471 8.86 1.43 -11.04
N LEU A 472 9.64 2.35 -10.48
CA LEU A 472 9.37 3.77 -10.42
C LEU A 472 10.37 4.53 -11.29
N GLU A 473 9.87 5.56 -11.95
CA GLU A 473 10.61 6.58 -12.69
C GLU A 473 10.65 7.87 -11.87
N TRP A 474 11.82 8.51 -11.82
CA TRP A 474 12.10 9.72 -11.05
C TRP A 474 12.58 10.83 -11.99
N THR A 475 11.84 11.94 -12.04
CA THR A 475 12.28 13.16 -12.74
C THR A 475 12.28 14.36 -11.81
N PHE A 476 13.17 15.32 -12.06
CA PHE A 476 13.51 16.38 -11.11
C PHE A 476 13.33 17.77 -11.72
N ASP A 477 12.85 18.73 -10.95
CA ASP A 477 12.75 20.14 -11.32
C ASP A 477 13.23 21.00 -10.15
N ALA A 478 13.75 22.19 -10.41
CA ALA A 478 14.25 23.07 -9.35
C ALA A 478 13.85 24.53 -9.58
N ALA A 479 13.77 25.30 -8.49
CA ALA A 479 13.50 26.74 -8.57
C ALA A 479 14.57 27.45 -9.44
N PRO A 480 14.20 28.22 -10.50
CA PRO A 480 15.16 28.76 -11.47
C PRO A 480 16.25 29.66 -10.88
N ALA A 481 16.01 30.26 -9.72
CA ALA A 481 16.99 31.07 -9.00
C ALA A 481 18.22 30.26 -8.53
N LEU A 482 18.13 28.93 -8.47
CA LEU A 482 19.17 28.04 -7.98
C LEU A 482 20.15 27.57 -9.05
N GLY A 483 19.86 27.77 -10.35
CA GLY A 483 20.79 27.44 -11.45
C GLY A 483 21.39 26.02 -11.44
N VAL A 484 20.78 25.06 -10.74
CA VAL A 484 21.33 23.71 -10.56
C VAL A 484 21.26 22.91 -11.85
N GLN A 485 22.30 22.12 -12.13
CA GLN A 485 22.26 21.16 -13.23
C GLN A 485 21.37 19.98 -12.83
N LEU A 486 20.20 19.90 -13.45
CA LEU A 486 19.25 18.81 -13.28
C LEU A 486 19.68 17.57 -14.08
N PRO A 487 19.35 16.35 -13.62
CA PRO A 487 19.40 15.15 -14.44
C PRO A 487 18.62 15.33 -15.75
N HIS A 488 19.23 14.84 -16.83
CA HIS A 488 18.76 15.04 -18.21
C HIS A 488 17.84 13.90 -18.69
N ALA A 489 18.14 12.67 -18.27
CA ALA A 489 17.23 11.54 -18.36
C ALA A 489 16.51 11.34 -17.01
N ALA A 490 15.43 10.58 -17.01
CA ALA A 490 14.86 10.09 -15.76
C ALA A 490 15.81 9.09 -15.07
N ALA A 491 15.79 9.10 -13.75
CA ALA A 491 16.36 8.06 -12.91
C ALA A 491 15.29 6.99 -12.62
N TYR A 492 15.69 5.79 -12.17
CA TYR A 492 14.74 4.71 -11.91
C TYR A 492 15.12 3.90 -10.66
N CYS A 493 14.12 3.31 -10.01
CA CYS A 493 14.31 2.31 -8.95
C CYS A 493 13.26 1.20 -9.04
N GLU A 494 13.59 -0.01 -8.58
CA GLU A 494 12.63 -1.11 -8.43
C GLU A 494 12.40 -1.38 -6.95
N LEU A 495 11.14 -1.41 -6.49
CA LEU A 495 10.81 -1.75 -5.10
C LEU A 495 10.99 -3.26 -4.83
N GLY A 496 10.56 -4.11 -5.77
CA GLY A 496 10.55 -5.57 -5.64
C GLY A 496 9.26 -6.03 -4.95
N LEU A 497 9.30 -6.21 -3.62
CA LEU A 497 8.06 -6.31 -2.85
C LEU A 497 7.35 -4.94 -2.93
N GLY A 498 6.08 -4.92 -3.35
CA GLY A 498 5.36 -3.67 -3.63
C GLY A 498 5.20 -2.77 -2.40
N GLY A 499 5.07 -1.46 -2.61
CA GLY A 499 5.09 -0.46 -1.53
C GLY A 499 4.12 -0.77 -0.39
N ALA A 500 2.91 -1.26 -0.69
CA ALA A 500 1.91 -1.65 0.31
C ALA A 500 2.37 -2.77 1.26
N GLU A 501 3.22 -3.70 0.81
CA GLU A 501 3.81 -4.73 1.68
C GLU A 501 4.88 -4.13 2.59
N PHE A 502 5.70 -3.21 2.06
CA PHE A 502 6.68 -2.47 2.85
C PHE A 502 6.01 -1.64 3.96
N ALA A 503 4.93 -0.91 3.62
CA ALA A 503 4.12 -0.14 4.56
C ALA A 503 3.53 -1.02 5.68
N ARG A 504 2.87 -2.14 5.32
CA ARG A 504 2.35 -3.13 6.28
C ARG A 504 3.46 -3.65 7.20
N GLY A 505 4.60 -4.04 6.64
CA GLY A 505 5.75 -4.54 7.40
C GLY A 505 6.36 -3.51 8.37
N LEU A 506 6.32 -2.23 8.00
CA LEU A 506 6.71 -1.11 8.86
C LEU A 506 5.69 -0.90 9.99
N MET A 507 4.40 -0.79 9.69
CA MET A 507 3.33 -0.61 10.69
C MET A 507 3.31 -1.75 11.73
N GLN A 508 3.30 -3.01 11.27
CA GLN A 508 3.42 -4.18 12.16
C GLN A 508 4.74 -4.19 12.96
N GLY A 509 5.80 -3.60 12.41
CA GLY A 509 7.10 -3.43 13.05
C GLY A 509 7.11 -2.38 14.16
N MET A 510 6.40 -1.26 13.94
CA MET A 510 6.26 -0.13 14.88
C MET A 510 5.32 -0.45 16.02
N ASN A 511 4.13 -1.02 15.76
CA ASN A 511 3.18 -1.45 16.79
C ASN A 511 3.80 -2.41 17.84
N ARG A 512 4.88 -3.13 17.49
CA ARG A 512 5.64 -4.00 18.41
C ARG A 512 6.74 -3.27 19.19
N ARG A 513 7.20 -2.10 18.76
CA ARG A 513 8.44 -1.41 19.21
C ARG A 513 8.24 0.01 19.76
N GLU A 514 7.07 0.60 19.57
CA GLU A 514 6.77 1.95 20.07
C GLU A 514 7.06 2.08 21.58
N GLY A 515 7.74 3.16 21.98
CA GLY A 515 8.21 3.42 23.35
C GLY A 515 9.23 2.41 23.93
N LYS A 516 9.91 1.58 23.13
CA LYS A 516 10.81 0.50 23.63
C LYS A 516 12.29 0.71 23.26
N PRO A 517 13.23 0.25 24.12
CA PRO A 517 14.66 0.29 23.84
C PRO A 517 15.05 -0.23 22.46
N GLY A 518 15.90 0.51 21.77
CA GLY A 518 16.39 0.17 20.43
C GLY A 518 15.50 0.60 19.26
N LEU A 519 14.37 1.29 19.50
CA LEU A 519 13.49 1.79 18.43
C LEU A 519 14.25 2.67 17.41
N TYR A 520 15.14 3.56 17.87
CA TYR A 520 15.99 4.38 17.00
C TYR A 520 16.79 3.53 16.00
N ASN A 521 17.40 2.44 16.45
CA ASN A 521 18.20 1.55 15.59
C ASN A 521 17.32 0.78 14.59
N TYR A 522 16.09 0.44 14.97
CA TYR A 522 15.12 -0.16 14.06
C TYR A 522 14.70 0.83 12.97
N LEU A 523 14.29 2.06 13.33
CA LEU A 523 13.89 3.08 12.37
C LEU A 523 15.04 3.54 11.47
N ALA A 524 16.25 3.70 12.00
CA ALA A 524 17.44 3.98 11.19
C ALA A 524 17.74 2.84 10.19
N GLY A 525 17.53 1.58 10.60
CA GLY A 525 17.66 0.41 9.72
C GLY A 525 16.56 0.30 8.66
N VAL A 526 15.33 0.74 8.96
CA VAL A 526 14.24 0.91 7.98
C VAL A 526 14.60 2.02 7.00
N GLY A 527 15.01 3.18 7.50
CA GLY A 527 15.34 4.34 6.69
C GLY A 527 16.54 4.16 5.77
N GLN A 528 17.52 3.35 6.18
CA GLN A 528 18.59 2.89 5.29
C GLN A 528 18.07 2.03 4.14
N LYS A 529 17.09 1.13 4.36
CA LYS A 529 16.46 0.37 3.26
C LYS A 529 15.73 1.28 2.29
N ILE A 530 15.02 2.30 2.79
CA ILE A 530 14.32 3.29 1.96
C ILE A 530 15.35 4.10 1.17
N ALA A 531 16.46 4.53 1.78
CA ALA A 531 17.54 5.21 1.09
C ALA A 531 18.14 4.38 -0.06
N THR A 532 18.30 3.05 0.12
CA THR A 532 18.74 2.14 -0.98
C THR A 532 17.72 1.95 -2.10
N LYS A 533 16.53 2.56 -2.01
CA LYS A 533 15.53 2.62 -3.09
C LYS A 533 15.43 3.99 -3.76
N ILE A 534 16.07 5.03 -3.22
CA ILE A 534 16.13 6.36 -3.84
C ILE A 534 17.30 6.37 -4.85
N PRO A 535 17.09 6.77 -6.12
CA PRO A 535 18.15 6.75 -7.13
C PRO A 535 19.35 7.64 -6.79
N ASP A 536 20.54 7.24 -7.23
CA ASP A 536 21.81 7.92 -6.95
C ASP A 536 21.85 9.37 -7.47
N GLU A 537 21.04 9.72 -8.48
CA GLU A 537 20.92 11.08 -9.02
C GLU A 537 20.28 12.08 -8.04
N PHE A 538 19.42 11.63 -7.13
CA PHE A 538 18.71 12.51 -6.19
C PHE A 538 19.67 13.14 -5.18
N TRP A 539 20.59 12.36 -4.61
CA TRP A 539 21.40 12.79 -3.48
C TRP A 539 22.40 13.92 -3.82
N PRO A 540 23.16 13.88 -4.94
CA PRO A 540 24.01 14.99 -5.39
C PRO A 540 23.20 16.23 -5.79
N LEU A 541 21.97 16.05 -6.32
CA LEU A 541 21.09 17.16 -6.65
C LEU A 541 20.59 17.87 -5.39
N LEU A 542 20.09 17.13 -4.39
CA LEU A 542 19.66 17.67 -3.11
C LEU A 542 20.83 18.39 -2.40
N ALA A 543 22.01 17.80 -2.42
CA ALA A 543 23.25 18.39 -1.93
C ALA A 543 23.61 19.71 -2.65
N SER A 544 23.47 19.76 -3.98
CA SER A 544 23.72 20.95 -4.80
C SER A 544 22.73 22.09 -4.51
N VAL A 545 21.45 21.75 -4.27
CA VAL A 545 20.42 22.70 -3.83
C VAL A 545 20.72 23.21 -2.41
N ALA A 546 21.04 22.34 -1.46
CA ALA A 546 21.38 22.72 -0.08
C ALA A 546 22.56 23.69 0.00
N MET A 547 23.58 23.51 -0.85
CA MET A 547 24.72 24.41 -0.95
C MET A 547 24.36 25.83 -1.44
N GLN A 548 23.14 26.08 -1.92
CA GLN A 548 22.70 27.40 -2.41
C GLN A 548 21.64 28.08 -1.54
N VAL A 549 20.90 27.34 -0.71
CA VAL A 549 19.88 27.89 0.21
C VAL A 549 20.34 27.97 1.66
N LYS A 550 21.67 27.96 1.90
CA LYS A 550 22.39 27.75 3.17
C LYS A 550 21.80 28.36 4.46
N ASP A 551 21.14 29.51 4.36
CA ASP A 551 20.57 30.23 5.50
C ASP A 551 19.21 29.66 5.97
N ARG A 552 18.70 28.60 5.32
CA ARG A 552 17.47 27.88 5.67
C ARG A 552 17.48 26.42 5.19
N PRO A 553 16.57 25.56 5.65
CA PRO A 553 16.37 24.23 5.08
C PRO A 553 15.93 24.27 3.61
N VAL A 554 16.21 23.19 2.89
CA VAL A 554 15.72 22.96 1.51
C VAL A 554 14.23 22.64 1.55
N SER A 555 13.42 23.28 0.69
CA SER A 555 12.04 22.85 0.45
C SER A 555 11.98 21.78 -0.64
N VAL A 556 11.38 20.64 -0.31
CA VAL A 556 11.28 19.49 -1.20
C VAL A 556 9.82 19.10 -1.37
N LEU A 557 9.35 19.04 -2.62
CA LEU A 557 8.03 18.56 -3.01
C LEU A 557 8.16 17.20 -3.69
N LEU A 558 7.55 16.15 -3.14
CA LEU A 558 7.45 14.85 -3.79
C LEU A 558 6.05 14.69 -4.41
N LEU A 559 5.95 14.73 -5.73
CA LEU A 559 4.76 14.35 -6.48
C LEU A 559 4.87 12.85 -6.76
N CYS A 560 4.01 12.00 -6.17
CA CYS A 560 4.22 10.54 -6.15
C CYS A 560 2.96 9.74 -6.51
N GLU A 561 3.08 8.79 -7.43
CA GLU A 561 2.02 7.81 -7.73
C GLU A 561 2.07 6.55 -6.83
N GLU A 562 3.16 6.39 -6.07
CA GLU A 562 3.36 5.29 -5.11
C GLU A 562 3.10 5.82 -3.67
N PRO A 563 1.89 5.65 -3.11
CA PRO A 563 1.50 6.29 -1.85
C PRO A 563 2.03 5.58 -0.60
N TYR A 564 2.49 4.33 -0.72
CA TYR A 564 2.80 3.47 0.42
C TYR A 564 4.26 3.62 0.87
N MET A 565 5.18 4.04 -0.01
CA MET A 565 6.59 4.21 0.35
C MET A 565 6.83 5.51 1.17
N PRO A 566 7.26 5.42 2.45
CA PRO A 566 7.42 6.59 3.31
C PRO A 566 8.80 7.22 3.10
N TRP A 567 8.99 7.89 1.97
CA TRP A 567 10.27 8.50 1.55
C TRP A 567 10.86 9.48 2.60
N ASP A 568 10.00 10.06 3.45
CA ASP A 568 10.33 10.85 4.65
C ASP A 568 11.42 10.24 5.52
N LEU A 569 11.38 8.91 5.64
CA LEU A 569 12.20 8.14 6.56
C LEU A 569 13.52 7.70 5.93
N ALA A 570 13.80 8.05 4.67
CA ALA A 570 15.09 7.77 4.05
C ALA A 570 16.23 8.40 4.88
N VAL A 571 17.23 7.60 5.24
CA VAL A 571 18.36 8.06 6.05
C VAL A 571 19.46 8.62 5.16
N LEU A 572 19.81 9.89 5.36
CA LEU A 572 21.00 10.50 4.79
C LEU A 572 22.24 9.88 5.42
N SER A 573 23.14 9.35 4.58
CA SER A 573 24.44 8.82 4.99
C SER A 573 25.56 9.25 4.04
N ALA A 574 26.80 9.17 4.51
CA ALA A 574 27.96 9.32 3.64
C ALA A 574 27.91 8.29 2.48
N PRO A 575 28.30 8.66 1.24
CA PRO A 575 29.10 9.83 0.88
C PRO A 575 28.31 11.13 0.64
N HIS A 576 26.98 11.13 0.75
CA HIS A 576 26.10 12.23 0.31
C HIS A 576 26.09 13.48 1.21
N TYR A 577 27.16 13.71 1.99
CA TYR A 577 27.27 14.82 2.92
C TYR A 577 27.96 16.04 2.29
N THR A 578 27.53 17.23 2.68
CA THR A 578 28.13 18.52 2.30
C THR A 578 28.29 19.41 3.54
N ALA A 579 28.83 20.62 3.35
CA ALA A 579 28.84 21.65 4.39
C ALA A 579 27.46 22.25 4.72
N ALA A 580 26.38 21.86 4.02
CA ALA A 580 25.02 22.37 4.20
C ALA A 580 23.97 21.28 4.50
N LEU A 581 24.34 20.00 4.44
CA LEU A 581 23.43 18.86 4.64
C LEU A 581 24.24 17.58 4.91
N PRO A 582 23.90 16.76 5.93
CA PRO A 582 22.85 16.98 6.93
C PRO A 582 23.20 18.07 7.95
N ASP A 583 22.18 18.66 8.56
CA ASP A 583 22.30 19.35 9.85
C ASP A 583 22.66 18.32 10.94
N PRO A 584 23.80 18.47 11.65
CA PRO A 584 24.22 17.55 12.72
C PRO A 584 23.39 17.67 14.01
N ALA A 585 22.52 18.68 14.17
CA ALA A 585 21.61 18.78 15.31
C ALA A 585 20.30 17.98 15.11
N ALA A 586 19.91 17.75 13.85
CA ALA A 586 18.79 16.93 13.43
C ALA A 586 19.18 15.43 13.33
N PRO A 587 18.24 14.49 13.56
CA PRO A 587 18.45 13.09 13.23
C PRO A 587 18.51 12.91 11.70
N PRO A 588 19.12 11.83 11.18
CA PRO A 588 19.50 11.75 9.76
C PRO A 588 18.34 11.38 8.80
N PHE A 589 17.08 11.43 9.23
CA PHE A 589 15.91 11.14 8.40
C PHE A 589 15.59 12.34 7.50
N LEU A 590 15.33 12.10 6.21
CA LEU A 590 15.11 13.14 5.20
C LEU A 590 14.11 14.21 5.66
N ALA A 591 12.97 13.82 6.22
CA ALA A 591 11.91 14.74 6.65
C ALA A 591 12.24 15.57 7.92
N ALA A 592 13.35 15.29 8.63
CA ALA A 592 13.90 16.14 9.68
C ALA A 592 15.00 17.10 9.15
N GLN A 593 15.55 16.78 7.97
CA GLN A 593 16.66 17.48 7.32
C GLN A 593 16.20 18.50 6.28
N VAL A 594 15.00 18.31 5.70
CA VAL A 594 14.41 19.18 4.66
C VAL A 594 12.95 19.53 4.98
N THR A 595 12.48 20.68 4.51
CA THR A 595 11.08 21.11 4.58
C THR A 595 10.28 20.28 3.55
N LEU A 596 9.87 19.08 3.95
CA LEU A 596 9.28 18.07 3.05
C LEU A 596 7.75 18.17 2.99
N GLY A 597 7.20 18.12 1.78
CA GLY A 597 5.78 17.93 1.51
C GLY A 597 5.55 16.94 0.36
N HIS A 598 4.50 16.15 0.45
CA HIS A 598 4.13 15.15 -0.56
C HIS A 598 2.87 15.55 -1.30
N TRP A 599 2.66 15.02 -2.49
CA TRP A 599 1.34 14.96 -3.09
C TRP A 599 1.13 13.65 -3.84
N VAL A 600 0.08 12.92 -3.46
CA VAL A 600 -0.32 11.69 -4.16
C VAL A 600 -1.24 12.05 -5.33
N PHE A 601 -0.92 11.56 -6.52
CA PHE A 601 -1.76 11.67 -7.71
C PHE A 601 -1.88 10.30 -8.39
N ASP A 602 -2.92 10.13 -9.22
CA ASP A 602 -3.09 8.96 -10.08
C ASP A 602 -3.36 9.44 -11.51
N ARG A 603 -2.66 8.85 -12.49
CA ARG A 603 -2.84 9.13 -13.92
C ARG A 603 -3.89 8.23 -14.59
N HIS A 604 -4.36 7.18 -13.93
CA HIS A 604 -5.18 6.13 -14.53
C HIS A 604 -6.70 6.33 -14.36
N SER A 605 -7.16 6.99 -13.30
CA SER A 605 -8.59 7.30 -13.04
C SER A 605 -9.16 8.49 -13.84
N GLY A 606 -8.34 9.21 -14.60
CA GLY A 606 -8.77 10.12 -15.67
C GLY A 606 -9.28 11.51 -15.23
N PRO A 607 -10.20 12.16 -15.96
CA PRO A 607 -10.54 13.58 -15.75
C PRO A 607 -11.29 13.87 -14.45
N ASN A 608 -11.90 12.84 -13.86
CA ASN A 608 -12.57 12.91 -12.57
C ASN A 608 -11.66 12.48 -11.41
N ALA A 609 -10.38 12.15 -11.70
CA ALA A 609 -9.39 11.87 -10.68
C ALA A 609 -9.20 13.09 -9.77
N ARG A 610 -9.45 12.87 -8.49
CA ARG A 610 -8.94 13.69 -7.40
C ARG A 610 -7.95 12.79 -6.63
N PRO A 611 -6.85 13.31 -6.08
CA PRO A 611 -6.60 14.71 -5.76
C PRO A 611 -5.79 15.47 -6.82
N LYS A 612 -6.19 16.71 -7.11
CA LYS A 612 -5.34 17.67 -7.83
C LYS A 612 -4.63 18.57 -6.80
N PRO A 613 -3.27 18.71 -6.81
CA PRO A 613 -2.53 19.57 -5.87
C PRO A 613 -3.12 20.97 -5.69
N VAL A 614 -3.71 21.25 -4.52
CA VAL A 614 -4.34 22.56 -4.30
C VAL A 614 -3.24 23.64 -4.26
N PRO A 615 -3.34 24.73 -5.04
CA PRO A 615 -2.33 25.78 -5.04
C PRO A 615 -2.13 26.36 -3.62
N PRO A 616 -0.89 26.69 -3.22
CA PRO A 616 -0.53 27.16 -1.88
C PRO A 616 -0.95 28.62 -1.62
N LYS A 617 -2.17 29.01 -2.05
CA LYS A 617 -2.89 30.11 -1.44
C LYS A 617 -3.03 29.77 0.05
N PRO A 618 -2.65 30.64 0.99
CA PRO A 618 -2.94 30.39 2.39
C PRO A 618 -4.46 30.31 2.58
N PRO A 619 -5.02 29.20 3.10
CA PRO A 619 -6.39 29.22 3.57
C PRO A 619 -6.44 30.22 4.73
N VAL A 620 -7.21 31.29 4.55
CA VAL A 620 -7.52 32.27 5.60
C VAL A 620 -8.57 31.65 6.50
N VAL A 621 -8.09 30.95 7.53
CA VAL A 621 -8.90 30.12 8.44
C VAL A 621 -9.82 31.01 9.27
N LYS A 622 -11.11 30.94 8.98
CA LYS A 622 -12.21 31.55 9.74
C LYS A 622 -12.92 30.45 10.54
N ARG A 623 -13.30 29.37 9.86
CA ARG A 623 -13.91 28.14 10.39
C ARG A 623 -12.83 27.10 10.67
N PHE A 624 -12.36 27.07 11.90
CA PHE A 624 -11.55 25.98 12.46
C PHE A 624 -12.50 25.03 13.21
N LEU A 625 -12.54 23.76 12.82
CA LEU A 625 -13.23 22.69 13.56
C LEU A 625 -12.24 21.84 14.36
N VAL A 626 -12.65 21.40 15.54
CA VAL A 626 -11.98 20.31 16.27
C VAL A 626 -12.99 19.20 16.59
N VAL A 627 -12.72 18.00 16.09
CA VAL A 627 -13.54 16.80 16.25
C VAL A 627 -12.94 15.96 17.37
N SER A 628 -13.70 15.67 18.43
CA SER A 628 -13.24 14.86 19.57
C SER A 628 -14.38 14.11 20.26
N GLY A 629 -14.10 12.99 20.91
CA GLY A 629 -15.11 12.10 21.50
C GLY A 629 -14.84 11.70 22.95
N ASP A 630 -15.91 11.45 23.72
CA ASP A 630 -15.83 10.78 25.02
C ASP A 630 -16.12 9.28 24.86
N TYR A 631 -15.05 8.50 24.85
CA TYR A 631 -15.10 7.04 24.72
C TYR A 631 -15.33 6.31 26.06
N SER A 632 -15.50 7.03 27.18
CA SER A 632 -15.62 6.42 28.53
C SER A 632 -16.86 5.54 28.70
N LEU A 633 -17.88 5.73 27.85
CA LEU A 633 -19.12 4.95 27.82
C LEU A 633 -19.09 3.77 26.82
N GLN A 634 -18.06 3.68 25.96
CA GLN A 634 -18.00 2.68 24.89
C GLN A 634 -17.26 1.40 25.33
N PRO A 635 -17.93 0.22 25.37
CA PRO A 635 -17.29 -1.01 25.81
C PRO A 635 -16.10 -1.43 24.93
N GLY A 636 -14.94 -1.62 25.55
CA GLY A 636 -13.70 -2.06 24.89
C GLY A 636 -12.77 -0.93 24.45
N TRP A 637 -13.26 0.30 24.33
CA TRP A 637 -12.45 1.45 23.92
C TRP A 637 -11.67 2.05 25.10
N ARG A 638 -10.45 2.52 24.83
CA ARG A 638 -9.64 3.27 25.81
C ARG A 638 -10.10 4.74 25.82
N PRO A 639 -10.33 5.38 26.97
CA PRO A 639 -10.47 6.83 27.02
C PRO A 639 -9.22 7.53 26.46
N LEU A 640 -9.41 8.68 25.79
CA LEU A 640 -8.35 9.52 25.24
C LEU A 640 -8.30 10.88 25.97
N PRO A 641 -7.88 10.92 27.25
CA PRO A 641 -7.93 12.15 28.06
C PRO A 641 -7.06 13.27 27.49
N GLU A 642 -5.94 12.93 26.84
CA GLU A 642 -5.11 13.92 26.15
C GLU A 642 -5.80 14.48 24.89
N ALA A 643 -6.53 13.67 24.12
CA ALA A 643 -7.31 14.17 22.98
C ALA A 643 -8.45 15.10 23.42
N THR A 644 -9.10 14.80 24.56
CA THR A 644 -10.08 15.71 25.19
C THR A 644 -9.42 17.01 25.67
N ALA A 645 -8.24 16.94 26.27
CA ALA A 645 -7.48 18.11 26.71
C ALA A 645 -7.01 18.97 25.53
N GLU A 646 -6.54 18.35 24.46
CA GLU A 646 -6.17 18.97 23.19
C GLU A 646 -7.34 19.74 22.59
N ALA A 647 -8.50 19.10 22.42
CA ALA A 647 -9.69 19.76 21.90
C ALA A 647 -10.11 20.95 22.77
N GLY A 648 -9.95 20.85 24.11
CA GLY A 648 -10.10 21.95 25.04
C GLY A 648 -9.12 23.10 24.78
N THR A 649 -7.82 22.81 24.57
CA THR A 649 -6.81 23.82 24.20
C THR A 649 -7.13 24.47 22.86
N LEU A 650 -7.51 23.70 21.83
CA LEU A 650 -7.81 24.23 20.49
C LEU A 650 -9.07 25.10 20.48
N ALA A 651 -10.12 24.71 21.18
CA ALA A 651 -11.32 25.51 21.37
C ALA A 651 -11.04 26.79 22.17
N GLY A 652 -10.31 26.68 23.30
CA GLY A 652 -10.03 27.79 24.21
C GLY A 652 -9.03 28.83 23.67
N THR A 653 -7.96 28.39 22.99
CA THR A 653 -6.90 29.27 22.48
C THR A 653 -7.16 29.77 21.07
N TRP A 654 -7.60 28.90 20.16
CA TRP A 654 -7.72 29.21 18.73
C TRP A 654 -9.15 29.46 18.25
N GLN A 655 -10.13 29.38 19.16
CA GLN A 655 -11.56 29.49 18.86
C GLN A 655 -11.99 28.46 17.81
N ALA A 656 -11.50 27.21 17.96
CA ALA A 656 -12.00 26.08 17.18
C ALA A 656 -13.42 25.73 17.63
N SER A 657 -14.34 25.55 16.69
CA SER A 657 -15.66 25.01 16.97
C SER A 657 -15.53 23.54 17.33
N ALA A 658 -15.86 23.19 18.57
CA ALA A 658 -15.90 21.80 19.02
C ALA A 658 -17.04 21.05 18.33
N VAL A 659 -16.72 19.87 17.80
CA VAL A 659 -17.63 18.93 17.15
C VAL A 659 -17.47 17.60 17.88
N ASN A 660 -18.58 17.02 18.35
CA ASN A 660 -18.53 15.65 18.86
C ASN A 660 -18.09 14.71 17.73
N ALA A 661 -17.24 13.74 18.05
CA ALA A 661 -16.88 12.66 17.15
C ALA A 661 -18.04 11.65 17.00
N ASP A 662 -19.23 12.09 16.58
CA ASP A 662 -20.41 11.27 16.28
C ASP A 662 -20.70 11.34 14.77
N THR A 663 -21.15 10.26 14.12
CA THR A 663 -21.20 10.16 12.65
C THR A 663 -22.00 11.28 11.99
N GLU A 664 -23.21 11.57 12.50
CA GLU A 664 -24.08 12.65 12.00
C GLU A 664 -23.44 14.04 12.20
N ALA A 665 -22.80 14.26 13.35
CA ALA A 665 -22.15 15.53 13.68
C ALA A 665 -20.91 15.77 12.82
N VAL A 666 -20.08 14.74 12.58
CA VAL A 666 -18.90 14.82 11.71
C VAL A 666 -19.30 15.11 10.27
N ILE A 667 -20.26 14.37 9.70
CA ILE A 667 -20.73 14.60 8.33
C ILE A 667 -21.29 16.03 8.18
N THR A 668 -22.18 16.44 9.08
CA THR A 668 -22.78 17.80 9.08
C THR A 668 -21.72 18.89 9.18
N ALA A 669 -20.67 18.68 9.98
CA ALA A 669 -19.60 19.66 10.15
C ALA A 669 -18.66 19.74 8.92
N LEU A 670 -18.41 18.62 8.23
CA LEU A 670 -17.68 18.59 6.96
C LEU A 670 -18.48 19.26 5.82
N GLU A 671 -19.80 19.02 5.76
CA GLU A 671 -20.72 19.71 4.84
C GLU A 671 -20.88 21.21 5.17
N GLY A 672 -20.60 21.63 6.41
CA GLY A 672 -20.46 23.03 6.83
C GLY A 672 -19.31 23.81 6.16
N ALA A 673 -18.60 23.15 5.23
CA ALA A 673 -17.55 23.68 4.38
C ALA A 673 -16.42 24.38 5.18
N PRO A 674 -15.76 23.69 6.11
CA PRO A 674 -14.73 24.28 6.98
C PRO A 674 -13.48 24.72 6.21
N ASP A 675 -12.65 25.56 6.85
CA ASP A 675 -11.37 26.04 6.28
C ASP A 675 -10.17 25.27 6.89
N LEU A 676 -10.37 24.71 8.09
CA LEU A 676 -9.40 23.90 8.83
C LEU A 676 -10.15 22.88 9.70
N ILE A 677 -9.72 21.62 9.68
CA ILE A 677 -10.28 20.53 10.48
C ILE A 677 -9.16 19.85 11.27
N HIS A 678 -9.36 19.63 12.56
CA HIS A 678 -8.51 18.78 13.40
C HIS A 678 -9.32 17.61 13.97
N PHE A 679 -8.83 16.39 13.83
CA PHE A 679 -9.43 15.18 14.40
C PHE A 679 -8.57 14.69 15.57
N ALA A 680 -9.13 14.67 16.78
CA ALA A 680 -8.53 14.19 18.01
C ALA A 680 -9.35 13.00 18.53
N CYS A 681 -9.16 11.84 17.90
CA CYS A 681 -10.03 10.67 18.03
C CYS A 681 -9.26 9.35 17.89
N HIS A 682 -9.93 8.23 18.12
CA HIS A 682 -9.34 6.92 17.78
C HIS A 682 -9.18 6.76 16.26
N GLY A 683 -8.23 5.92 15.88
CA GLY A 683 -8.06 5.42 14.53
C GLY A 683 -7.39 4.05 14.60
N GLU A 684 -7.82 3.13 13.74
CA GLU A 684 -7.33 1.76 13.71
C GLU A 684 -7.32 1.22 12.27
N PHE A 685 -6.36 0.34 12.00
CA PHE A 685 -6.25 -0.42 10.76
C PHE A 685 -6.02 -1.90 11.06
N ASP A 686 -6.98 -2.74 10.66
CA ASP A 686 -6.88 -4.20 10.71
C ASP A 686 -7.00 -4.78 9.29
N GLU A 687 -5.96 -5.53 8.89
CA GLU A 687 -5.88 -6.23 7.61
C GLU A 687 -6.84 -7.42 7.48
N HIS A 688 -7.64 -7.68 8.51
CA HIS A 688 -8.70 -8.70 8.54
C HIS A 688 -10.11 -8.12 8.79
N SER A 689 -10.25 -6.79 8.91
CA SER A 689 -11.52 -6.09 9.11
C SER A 689 -11.91 -5.23 7.92
N THR A 690 -13.21 -4.97 7.76
CA THR A 690 -13.74 -3.88 6.91
C THR A 690 -13.68 -2.53 7.61
N ASP A 691 -13.57 -2.53 8.93
CA ASP A 691 -13.82 -1.37 9.77
C ASP A 691 -12.50 -0.62 9.97
N ASN A 692 -12.07 0.08 8.91
CA ASN A 692 -10.80 0.80 8.86
C ASN A 692 -11.04 2.31 8.74
N GLY A 693 -10.41 3.13 9.59
CA GLY A 693 -10.58 4.58 9.54
C GLY A 693 -10.50 5.26 10.90
N LEU A 694 -11.25 6.35 11.06
CA LEU A 694 -11.39 7.10 12.31
C LEU A 694 -12.54 6.48 13.12
N PHE A 695 -12.31 6.14 14.38
CA PHE A 695 -13.34 5.51 15.23
C PHE A 695 -14.07 6.55 16.07
N LEU A 696 -15.39 6.61 15.88
CA LEU A 696 -16.26 7.63 16.47
C LEU A 696 -16.82 7.21 17.83
N ALA A 697 -17.23 8.18 18.64
CA ALA A 697 -17.73 8.02 20.00
C ALA A 697 -19.12 7.36 20.06
N ASP A 698 -19.87 7.38 18.96
CA ASP A 698 -21.05 6.55 18.73
C ASP A 698 -20.73 5.05 18.50
N GLY A 699 -19.44 4.72 18.31
CA GLY A 699 -18.93 3.38 18.07
C GLY A 699 -18.94 2.95 16.61
N GLN A 700 -19.14 3.87 15.65
CA GLN A 700 -19.04 3.59 14.22
C GLN A 700 -17.62 3.83 13.68
N PRO A 701 -17.16 3.04 12.70
CA PRO A 701 -15.99 3.38 11.89
C PRO A 701 -16.37 4.44 10.84
N PHE A 702 -15.71 5.60 10.88
CA PHE A 702 -15.78 6.61 9.83
C PHE A 702 -14.67 6.34 8.82
N ALA A 703 -15.07 5.64 7.75
CA ALA A 703 -14.17 5.06 6.76
C ALA A 703 -13.80 6.03 5.63
N PRO A 704 -12.71 5.79 4.87
CA PRO A 704 -12.29 6.61 3.73
C PRO A 704 -13.42 6.92 2.73
N GLU A 705 -14.28 5.95 2.47
CA GLU A 705 -15.40 6.02 1.52
C GLU A 705 -16.48 7.02 1.99
N SER A 706 -16.69 7.13 3.31
CA SER A 706 -17.57 8.13 3.90
C SER A 706 -17.09 9.55 3.60
N VAL A 707 -15.78 9.79 3.71
CA VAL A 707 -15.17 11.09 3.38
C VAL A 707 -15.25 11.35 1.88
N MET A 708 -14.91 10.38 1.03
CA MET A 708 -14.97 10.52 -0.45
C MET A 708 -16.36 10.83 -1.01
N SER A 709 -17.43 10.59 -0.25
CA SER A 709 -18.79 10.99 -0.62
C SER A 709 -19.05 12.50 -0.50
N ILE A 710 -18.21 13.23 0.26
CA ILE A 710 -18.35 14.65 0.59
C ILE A 710 -17.46 15.49 -0.32
N SER A 711 -17.94 16.63 -0.81
CA SER A 711 -17.13 17.57 -1.60
C SER A 711 -16.73 18.79 -0.75
N LEU A 712 -15.47 18.83 -0.34
CA LEU A 712 -14.90 19.86 0.53
C LEU A 712 -14.57 21.14 -0.27
N SER A 713 -15.60 21.90 -0.66
CA SER A 713 -15.51 22.99 -1.66
C SER A 713 -14.52 24.12 -1.33
N GLU A 714 -14.30 24.40 -0.04
CA GLU A 714 -13.42 25.48 0.42
C GLU A 714 -11.95 25.04 0.51
N SER A 715 -11.64 23.78 0.19
CA SER A 715 -10.32 23.14 0.31
C SER A 715 -9.70 23.30 1.72
N PRO A 716 -10.30 22.71 2.78
CA PRO A 716 -9.76 22.78 4.13
C PRO A 716 -8.37 22.16 4.23
N PHE A 717 -7.55 22.68 5.14
CA PHE A 717 -6.44 21.92 5.69
C PHE A 717 -6.97 20.90 6.72
N VAL A 718 -6.39 19.70 6.77
CA VAL A 718 -6.81 18.64 7.70
C VAL A 718 -5.63 18.15 8.54
N PHE A 719 -5.82 18.04 9.85
CA PHE A 719 -4.88 17.40 10.76
C PHE A 719 -5.56 16.17 11.36
N LEU A 720 -5.03 14.97 11.07
CA LEU A 720 -5.49 13.71 11.63
C LEU A 720 -4.61 13.34 12.82
N ASN A 721 -5.02 13.73 14.03
CA ASN A 721 -4.37 13.30 15.27
C ASN A 721 -5.04 12.03 15.81
N ALA A 722 -4.94 10.96 15.01
CA ALA A 722 -5.56 9.66 15.26
C ALA A 722 -4.60 8.55 14.80
N CYS A 723 -4.52 7.46 15.56
CA CYS A 723 -3.59 6.37 15.27
C CYS A 723 -3.85 5.70 13.90
N GLN A 724 -2.78 5.24 13.23
CA GLN A 724 -2.81 4.30 12.08
C GLN A 724 -3.53 4.73 10.79
N VAL A 725 -4.23 5.87 10.74
CA VAL A 725 -5.09 6.27 9.60
C VAL A 725 -4.34 6.70 8.33
N GLY A 726 -3.01 6.91 8.40
CA GLY A 726 -2.22 7.49 7.30
C GLY A 726 -1.91 6.56 6.12
N GLN A 727 -1.93 5.23 6.29
CA GLN A 727 -1.59 4.25 5.23
C GLN A 727 -2.52 3.02 5.20
N GLY A 728 -3.79 3.17 5.58
CA GLY A 728 -4.77 2.08 5.54
C GLY A 728 -4.97 1.54 4.12
N ALA A 729 -4.77 0.24 3.90
CA ALA A 729 -4.62 -0.33 2.57
C ALA A 729 -5.32 -1.69 2.36
N LEU A 730 -5.92 -1.84 1.18
CA LEU A 730 -6.37 -3.09 0.54
C LEU A 730 -7.68 -3.73 1.03
N THR A 731 -8.81 -3.20 0.56
CA THR A 731 -9.95 -4.05 0.12
C THR A 731 -10.72 -3.40 -1.04
N LEU A 732 -10.57 -3.97 -2.24
CA LEU A 732 -11.31 -3.66 -3.50
C LEU A 732 -11.43 -2.17 -3.92
N GLY A 733 -10.44 -1.69 -4.68
CA GLY A 733 -10.49 -0.43 -5.43
C GLY A 733 -9.50 0.59 -4.89
N ASP A 734 -8.61 1.10 -5.73
CA ASP A 734 -7.53 2.00 -5.33
C ASP A 734 -8.05 3.32 -4.73
N TYR A 735 -7.83 3.53 -3.43
CA TYR A 735 -7.38 4.79 -2.79
C TYR A 735 -6.84 4.47 -1.37
N ALA A 736 -5.60 4.87 -1.07
CA ALA A 736 -4.76 4.30 -0.01
C ALA A 736 -4.92 4.92 1.40
N GLY A 737 -6.16 5.12 1.86
CA GLY A 737 -6.46 5.47 3.25
C GLY A 737 -6.94 6.90 3.50
N MET A 738 -7.10 7.26 4.78
CA MET A 738 -7.86 8.44 5.20
C MET A 738 -7.25 9.76 4.71
N ALA A 739 -5.92 9.87 4.66
CA ALA A 739 -5.26 11.06 4.11
C ALA A 739 -5.61 11.26 2.62
N GLN A 740 -5.56 10.19 1.82
CA GLN A 740 -5.95 10.24 0.41
C GLN A 740 -7.45 10.51 0.24
N ALA A 741 -8.30 10.04 1.14
CA ALA A 741 -9.73 10.34 1.15
C ALA A 741 -10.02 11.85 1.31
N PHE A 742 -9.36 12.54 2.25
CA PHE A 742 -9.51 13.98 2.42
C PHE A 742 -8.97 14.77 1.22
N LEU A 743 -7.81 14.38 0.68
CA LEU A 743 -7.25 14.97 -0.54
C LEU A 743 -8.19 14.77 -1.76
N PHE A 744 -8.72 13.56 -1.93
CA PHE A 744 -9.72 13.24 -2.96
C PHE A 744 -10.98 14.12 -2.79
N SER A 745 -11.42 14.32 -1.56
CA SER A 745 -12.62 15.11 -1.27
C SER A 745 -12.43 16.62 -1.49
N GLY A 746 -11.18 17.10 -1.53
CA GLY A 746 -10.79 18.44 -1.94
C GLY A 746 -9.86 19.19 -1.00
N ALA A 747 -9.36 18.56 0.08
CA ALA A 747 -8.52 19.22 1.09
C ALA A 747 -7.26 19.87 0.50
N SER A 748 -6.86 21.04 1.01
CA SER A 748 -5.65 21.74 0.55
C SER A 748 -4.36 21.06 0.98
N GLY A 749 -4.42 20.32 2.07
CA GLY A 749 -3.34 19.49 2.58
C GLY A 749 -3.78 18.72 3.81
N VAL A 750 -3.10 17.61 4.09
CA VAL A 750 -3.41 16.69 5.19
C VAL A 750 -2.14 16.34 5.95
N ILE A 751 -2.17 16.43 7.28
CA ILE A 751 -1.19 15.79 8.18
C ILE A 751 -1.81 14.51 8.71
N ALA A 752 -1.07 13.39 8.65
CA ALA A 752 -1.52 12.09 9.15
C ALA A 752 -0.35 11.22 9.63
N PRO A 753 -0.50 10.40 10.69
CA PRO A 753 0.55 9.51 11.17
C PRO A 753 0.55 8.17 10.42
N LEU A 754 1.76 7.69 10.14
CA LEU A 754 2.08 6.40 9.52
C LEU A 754 1.76 5.18 10.40
N TRP A 755 1.64 5.35 11.72
CA TRP A 755 1.47 4.26 12.69
C TRP A 755 0.80 4.77 14.00
N SER A 756 0.76 3.94 15.05
CA SER A 756 0.19 4.33 16.35
C SER A 756 1.08 5.32 17.10
N ILE A 757 0.48 6.40 17.61
CA ILE A 757 1.17 7.52 18.26
C ILE A 757 1.00 7.50 19.79
N ASP A 758 1.88 8.19 20.51
CA ASP A 758 1.75 8.50 21.95
C ASP A 758 0.91 9.76 22.12
N ASP A 759 -0.22 9.64 22.82
CA ASP A 759 -1.21 10.72 23.00
C ASP A 759 -0.61 12.00 23.61
N THR A 760 0.39 11.88 24.50
CA THR A 760 0.97 13.00 25.24
C THR A 760 1.92 13.79 24.35
N ILE A 761 2.77 13.09 23.59
CA ILE A 761 3.66 13.69 22.59
C ILE A 761 2.83 14.29 21.45
N ALA A 762 1.77 13.59 21.03
CA ALA A 762 0.85 14.03 20.00
C ALA A 762 0.16 15.36 20.36
N ARG A 763 -0.45 15.47 21.56
CA ARG A 763 -1.03 16.75 22.03
C ARG A 763 0.00 17.85 22.09
N GLY A 764 1.17 17.59 22.67
CA GLY A 764 2.24 18.59 22.73
C GLY A 764 2.66 19.09 21.34
N LEU A 765 2.70 18.19 20.35
CA LEU A 765 3.01 18.51 18.96
C LEU A 765 1.90 19.35 18.32
N ALA A 766 0.62 19.02 18.50
CA ALA A 766 -0.48 19.80 17.94
C ALA A 766 -0.61 21.20 18.56
N GLU A 767 -0.45 21.31 19.90
CA GLU A 767 -0.45 22.60 20.61
C GLU A 767 0.67 23.52 20.08
N ARG A 768 1.89 22.99 19.89
CA ARG A 768 3.01 23.72 19.25
C ARG A 768 2.76 23.99 17.77
N PHE A 769 2.16 23.06 17.04
CA PHE A 769 1.87 23.19 15.62
C PHE A 769 1.00 24.42 15.34
N TYR A 770 -0.16 24.52 16.01
CA TYR A 770 -1.07 25.66 15.81
C TYR A 770 -0.47 26.98 16.31
N ALA A 771 0.30 26.96 17.41
CA ALA A 771 1.03 28.13 17.90
C ALA A 771 2.08 28.66 16.91
N ARG A 772 2.57 27.82 15.99
CA ARG A 772 3.58 28.20 14.99
C ARG A 772 2.99 28.55 13.63
N VAL A 773 2.12 27.71 13.08
CA VAL A 773 1.54 27.97 11.74
C VAL A 773 0.70 29.24 11.71
N PHE A 774 -0.08 29.53 12.76
CA PHE A 774 -0.84 30.78 12.85
C PHE A 774 0.01 32.03 13.14
N ASN A 775 1.28 31.86 13.54
CA ASN A 775 2.29 32.92 13.53
C ASN A 775 3.03 33.02 12.18
N GLY A 776 2.52 32.35 11.13
CA GLY A 776 2.97 32.45 9.75
C GLY A 776 3.94 31.36 9.29
N GLU A 777 4.25 30.37 10.12
CA GLU A 777 5.14 29.26 9.73
C GLU A 777 4.46 28.26 8.77
N ALA A 778 5.27 27.53 7.99
CA ALA A 778 4.78 26.52 7.05
C ALA A 778 4.56 25.18 7.78
N PRO A 779 3.44 24.46 7.58
CA PRO A 779 3.19 23.16 8.23
C PRO A 779 4.32 22.14 8.08
N ALA A 780 4.92 22.07 6.88
CA ALA A 780 6.07 21.21 6.60
C ALA A 780 7.31 21.54 7.44
N GLU A 781 7.54 22.82 7.73
CA GLU A 781 8.70 23.30 8.47
C GLU A 781 8.55 23.07 9.97
N VAL A 782 7.34 23.30 10.49
CA VAL A 782 7.03 22.96 11.88
C VAL A 782 7.19 21.46 12.12
N LEU A 783 6.69 20.60 11.22
CA LEU A 783 6.92 19.16 11.32
C LEU A 783 8.40 18.77 11.17
N ARG A 784 9.18 19.46 10.33
CA ARG A 784 10.63 19.23 10.22
C ARG A 784 11.32 19.42 11.56
N GLU A 785 11.01 20.49 12.28
CA GLU A 785 11.57 20.75 13.61
C GLU A 785 11.02 19.83 14.71
N GLU A 786 9.73 19.47 14.67
CA GLU A 786 9.19 18.48 15.61
C GLU A 786 9.87 17.11 15.44
N ARG A 787 10.21 16.71 14.20
CA ARG A 787 11.05 15.52 13.92
C ARG A 787 12.48 15.66 14.45
N MET A 788 13.01 16.87 14.63
CA MET A 788 14.32 17.06 15.28
C MET A 788 14.33 16.64 16.74
N GLN A 789 13.17 16.48 17.40
CA GLN A 789 13.08 15.98 18.77
C GLN A 789 13.40 14.48 18.88
N PHE A 790 13.32 13.70 17.81
CA PHE A 790 13.68 12.27 17.82
C PHE A 790 15.19 12.08 18.04
N LYS A 791 15.59 11.62 19.23
CA LYS A 791 17.02 11.45 19.59
C LYS A 791 17.44 9.97 19.62
N ASN A 792 18.73 9.74 19.40
CA ASN A 792 19.36 8.42 19.54
C ASN A 792 19.55 8.07 21.02
N THR A 793 18.48 7.61 21.67
CA THR A 793 18.49 7.23 23.09
C THR A 793 18.36 5.71 23.28
N VAL A 794 19.06 5.18 24.28
CA VAL A 794 18.97 3.75 24.63
C VAL A 794 17.67 3.42 25.39
N ALA A 795 17.07 4.43 26.04
CA ALA A 795 15.91 4.27 26.91
C ALA A 795 14.62 3.84 26.19
N GLY A 796 14.49 4.16 24.89
CA GLY A 796 13.26 3.99 24.13
C GLY A 796 12.59 5.34 23.89
N GLU A 797 13.09 6.08 22.90
CA GLU A 797 12.40 7.25 22.35
C GLU A 797 11.05 6.85 21.72
N SER A 798 10.09 7.77 21.62
CA SER A 798 8.85 7.50 20.89
C SER A 798 9.04 7.68 19.38
N GLY A 799 8.43 6.80 18.58
CA GLY A 799 8.34 6.93 17.13
C GLY A 799 7.37 8.03 16.68
N THR A 800 6.54 8.59 17.58
CA THR A 800 5.57 9.66 17.30
C THR A 800 6.21 10.86 16.61
N TRP A 801 7.44 11.22 17.01
CA TRP A 801 8.23 12.29 16.41
C TRP A 801 8.47 12.14 14.90
N LEU A 802 8.49 10.89 14.40
CA LEU A 802 8.68 10.56 12.98
C LEU A 802 7.41 10.01 12.31
N ALA A 803 6.30 9.89 13.04
CA ALA A 803 5.08 9.26 12.53
C ALA A 803 4.38 10.11 11.47
N TYR A 804 4.37 11.44 11.62
CA TYR A 804 3.58 12.33 10.78
C TYR A 804 4.18 12.54 9.38
N GLN A 805 3.42 12.18 8.35
CA GLN A 805 3.58 12.68 7.00
C GLN A 805 2.76 13.96 6.79
N PHE A 806 3.18 14.76 5.80
CA PHE A 806 2.42 15.93 5.32
C PHE A 806 2.20 15.83 3.82
N PHE A 807 0.94 15.66 3.45
CA PHE A 807 0.46 15.73 2.07
C PHE A 807 0.04 17.17 1.79
N GLY A 808 0.84 17.91 1.05
CA GLY A 808 0.64 19.31 0.75
C GLY A 808 1.91 19.96 0.23
N HIS A 809 1.78 21.18 -0.29
CA HIS A 809 2.94 21.92 -0.80
C HIS A 809 3.85 22.36 0.37
N PRO A 810 5.18 22.12 0.33
CA PRO A 810 6.08 22.41 1.45
C PRO A 810 6.13 23.90 1.85
N LEU A 811 5.81 24.80 0.91
CA LEU A 811 5.76 26.26 1.13
C LEU A 811 4.34 26.79 1.45
N MET A 812 3.35 25.91 1.67
CA MET A 812 2.01 26.32 2.15
C MET A 812 2.11 26.97 3.54
N ARG A 813 1.21 27.92 3.84
CA ARG A 813 1.06 28.57 5.16
C ARG A 813 -0.42 28.60 5.54
N LEU A 814 -0.73 28.67 6.82
CA LEU A 814 -2.10 28.77 7.33
C LEU A 814 -2.26 30.11 8.06
N GLU A 815 -3.18 30.96 7.61
CA GLU A 815 -3.37 32.31 8.19
C GLU A 815 -4.68 32.34 8.98
N ARG A 816 -4.65 32.69 10.27
CA ARG A 816 -5.89 32.84 11.05
C ARG A 816 -6.53 34.18 10.71
N ALA A 817 -7.83 34.19 10.39
CA ALA A 817 -8.60 35.42 10.31
C ALA A 817 -8.67 36.11 11.69
N THR A 818 -8.32 37.39 11.73
CA THR A 818 -8.35 38.27 12.92
C THR A 818 -9.71 38.95 13.09
#